data_AF-A0AAN6MEH0-F1
#
_entry.id   AF-A0AAN6MEH0-F1
#
_cell.length_a   1.000
_cell.length_b   1.000
_cell.length_c   1.000
_cell.angle_alpha   90.00
_cell.angle_beta   90.00
_cell.angle_gamma   90.00
#
_symmetry.space_group_name_H-M   'P 1'
#
loop_
_entity.id
_entity.type
_entity.pdbx_description
1 polymer ?
#
loop_
_entity_poly.entity_id
_entity_poly.type
_entity_poly.pdbx_seq_one_letter_code
_entity_poly.pdbx_strand_id
1 'polypeptide(L)'
;MARSMIHLSIMPALKAKNEPSPAVQSQRPGAVPVRRHYKSRKGCFKCKQRRVKCSEELPSCRGCRRLGLDCLYPQPPRPVLSLSPSAPSHAPDSPLRLGDLRFFHHFLVTAYPALPLGLDHLWQTVAAMSHEYGFLAHAILALAAQHLTASTDADFSVQALDHRVAAISALNQALSAPCPTRHDADAKFATAIILTFQSSYMSDGMMDFLAMLRGWMVIQTTVVPSLGESIFCGITEETYVGSMKRLLGPGADPDPKADGELRRTLQDFTASLRLAAPLCRSTAELHYLATLERVARVSQSSAMDACLELVPLYAATNEMDADAFAHFTKPTNLAAQVLLAHFWMLTHVLQRHALGPARAYALRDDILFQWTTTNQPTTVTYHPFQRTMSTPTPSSPTTPSCTYHPPGPQGWVPPTACNAHYSFFPSWEWNLFFAIAFFLASLFHIAQGLAARRWFCATLVAAAVMEYACFMLRTLGAFDQQNGAYVAVGAVLFLLAPLWINAFVYMVVARLVHFLLPATEQKACGLSPRWLAKVFVVADAVAFVIQAAGGGMLAGEGGGETADMGRKLYMAGIGVQLGFVVAFVGVAAVHYLRLERLIRAGLWEAKCEVVLVRQLVWAILVVVVLIVIRIVFRFIEFSGGANASNPVLANEAYQLGLDGLPMLLALILLNMVHPTKVLKDPDSDFPRTWAKRWRRKDKSGNGTEFQELDESNLELSGWNQAEERSGSA
;
A
#
# COMPACT_ATOMS: atom_id res chain seq x y z
N MET A 1 -50.16 -30.11 -14.68
CA MET A 1 -50.56 -30.73 -13.40
C MET A 1 -49.87 -29.95 -12.28
N ALA A 2 -50.65 -29.46 -11.28
CA ALA A 2 -50.29 -28.85 -9.97
C ALA A 2 -49.20 -27.76 -9.95
N ARG A 3 -49.39 -26.45 -9.66
CA ARG A 3 -50.15 -25.67 -8.65
C ARG A 3 -49.87 -26.03 -7.18
N SER A 4 -49.06 -25.20 -6.50
CA SER A 4 -49.13 -24.79 -5.08
C SER A 4 -48.02 -23.74 -4.85
N MET A 5 -48.19 -22.43 -4.63
CA MET A 5 -48.97 -21.63 -3.65
C MET A 5 -48.77 -22.01 -2.18
N ILE A 6 -47.87 -21.29 -1.50
CA ILE A 6 -48.01 -21.00 -0.06
C ILE A 6 -47.85 -19.49 0.14
N HIS A 7 -48.94 -18.90 0.61
CA HIS A 7 -49.13 -17.53 1.06
C HIS A 7 -49.53 -17.64 2.54
N LEU A 8 -48.94 -16.87 3.45
CA LEU A 8 -49.51 -16.52 4.77
C LEU A 8 -48.65 -15.38 5.33
N SER A 9 -49.04 -14.10 5.37
CA SER A 9 -50.18 -13.40 5.99
C SER A 9 -49.64 -12.42 7.04
N ILE A 10 -49.75 -11.13 6.72
CA ILE A 10 -49.67 -9.98 7.62
C ILE A 10 -51.07 -9.75 8.21
N MET A 11 -51.17 -9.25 9.46
CA MET A 11 -52.16 -8.28 10.02
C MET A 11 -52.29 -8.45 11.57
N PRO A 12 -52.85 -7.48 12.34
CA PRO A 12 -52.52 -6.06 12.43
C PRO A 12 -52.44 -5.55 13.91
N ALA A 13 -52.24 -4.24 14.06
CA ALA A 13 -52.11 -3.49 15.32
C ALA A 13 -53.39 -3.42 16.18
N LEU A 14 -53.22 -3.26 17.50
CA LEU A 14 -54.22 -2.71 18.42
C LEU A 14 -53.64 -1.52 19.21
N LYS A 15 -54.30 -0.36 19.07
CA LYS A 15 -54.18 0.86 19.87
C LYS A 15 -55.02 0.72 21.15
N ALA A 16 -54.52 1.23 22.27
CA ALA A 16 -55.35 1.74 23.36
C ALA A 16 -54.74 3.04 23.94
N LYS A 17 -55.60 3.94 24.39
CA LYS A 17 -55.43 5.38 24.61
C LYS A 17 -55.84 5.74 26.04
N ASN A 18 -55.37 6.91 26.52
CA ASN A 18 -55.81 7.72 27.68
C ASN A 18 -55.16 7.37 29.04
N GLU A 19 -54.83 8.27 29.98
CA GLU A 19 -54.63 9.74 30.16
C GLU A 19 -54.09 9.92 31.63
N PRO A 20 -53.77 11.13 32.17
CA PRO A 20 -52.62 11.31 33.09
C PRO A 20 -52.89 11.57 34.60
N SER A 21 -51.78 11.63 35.36
CA SER A 21 -51.52 12.26 36.68
C SER A 21 -51.74 11.39 37.96
N PRO A 22 -51.08 11.65 39.13
CA PRO A 22 -50.26 12.81 39.51
C PRO A 22 -48.88 12.51 40.15
N ALA A 23 -48.14 13.59 40.37
CA ALA A 23 -46.81 13.66 40.96
C ALA A 23 -46.74 13.10 42.40
N VAL A 24 -45.65 12.36 42.68
CA VAL A 24 -45.18 12.08 44.03
C VAL A 24 -43.69 12.41 44.09
N GLN A 25 -43.36 13.40 44.93
CA GLN A 25 -42.00 13.70 45.36
C GLN A 25 -41.56 12.62 46.34
N SER A 26 -40.40 12.00 46.13
CA SER A 26 -39.65 11.36 47.22
C SER A 26 -38.16 11.59 47.09
N GLN A 27 -37.57 11.78 48.26
CA GLN A 27 -36.27 12.37 48.54
C GLN A 27 -35.08 11.51 48.10
N ARG A 28 -33.98 12.20 47.82
CA ARG A 28 -32.65 11.66 47.50
C ARG A 28 -32.08 10.85 48.67
N PRO A 29 -31.49 9.66 48.41
CA PRO A 29 -30.37 9.16 49.20
C PRO A 29 -29.04 9.49 48.50
N GLY A 30 -28.03 9.73 49.33
CA GLY A 30 -26.72 10.30 49.00
C GLY A 30 -26.06 9.84 47.69
N ALA A 31 -25.49 10.82 47.00
CA ALA A 31 -24.53 10.59 45.93
C ALA A 31 -23.33 9.81 46.48
N VAL A 32 -23.33 8.49 46.28
CA VAL A 32 -22.10 7.70 46.27
C VAL A 32 -21.16 8.38 45.27
N PRO A 33 -19.88 8.62 45.59
CA PRO A 33 -18.95 9.13 44.61
C PRO A 33 -18.85 8.06 43.52
N VAL A 34 -19.48 8.33 42.38
CA VAL A 34 -19.29 7.53 41.18
C VAL A 34 -17.80 7.60 40.89
N ARG A 35 -17.07 6.53 41.26
CA ARG A 35 -15.73 6.27 40.76
C ARG A 35 -15.84 6.48 39.25
N ARG A 36 -15.20 7.53 38.75
CA ARG A 36 -15.08 7.75 37.31
C ARG A 36 -14.41 6.52 36.75
N HIS A 37 -15.21 5.62 36.17
CA HIS A 37 -14.67 4.46 35.50
C HIS A 37 -13.88 4.96 34.31
N TYR A 38 -12.56 4.79 34.39
CA TYR A 38 -11.66 5.04 33.29
C TYR A 38 -12.08 4.14 32.12
N LYS A 39 -12.66 4.74 31.07
CA LYS A 39 -13.02 4.04 29.84
C LYS A 39 -11.73 3.53 29.21
N SER A 40 -11.54 2.21 29.18
CA SER A 40 -10.52 1.55 28.36
C SER A 40 -10.70 2.02 26.90
N ARG A 41 -9.73 2.78 26.38
CA ARG A 41 -9.78 3.28 25.00
C ARG A 41 -9.55 2.17 23.98
N LYS A 42 -8.87 1.08 24.38
CA LYS A 42 -8.43 -0.03 23.52
C LYS A 42 -9.31 -1.29 23.61
N GLY A 43 -10.44 -1.28 24.31
CA GLY A 43 -11.32 -2.46 24.40
C GLY A 43 -11.89 -2.93 23.05
N CYS A 44 -12.14 -4.24 22.94
CA CYS A 44 -12.70 -4.88 21.74
C CYS A 44 -14.14 -4.43 21.42
N PHE A 45 -14.59 -4.62 20.18
CA PHE A 45 -15.90 -4.18 19.70
C PHE A 45 -17.06 -4.77 20.51
N LYS A 46 -17.03 -6.06 20.84
CA LYS A 46 -18.12 -6.70 21.60
C LYS A 46 -18.23 -6.22 23.04
N CYS A 47 -17.09 -6.02 23.74
CA CYS A 47 -17.12 -5.44 25.09
C CYS A 47 -17.60 -3.98 25.07
N LYS A 48 -17.22 -3.21 24.04
CA LYS A 48 -17.73 -1.84 23.84
C LYS A 48 -19.23 -1.82 23.54
N GLN A 49 -19.72 -2.68 22.64
CA GLN A 49 -21.14 -2.80 22.29
C GLN A 49 -21.99 -3.17 23.51
N ARG A 50 -21.47 -4.07 24.36
CA ARG A 50 -22.13 -4.51 25.59
C ARG A 50 -21.94 -3.57 26.77
N ARG A 51 -21.19 -2.48 26.60
CA ARG A 51 -20.89 -1.46 27.64
C ARG A 51 -20.26 -2.05 28.91
N VAL A 52 -19.38 -3.05 28.76
CA VAL A 52 -18.63 -3.71 29.87
C VAL A 52 -17.11 -3.54 29.72
N LYS A 53 -16.36 -3.69 30.82
CA LYS A 53 -14.88 -3.53 30.81
C LYS A 53 -14.21 -4.69 30.06
N CYS A 54 -13.37 -4.37 29.07
CA CYS A 54 -12.55 -5.33 28.33
C CYS A 54 -11.27 -5.66 29.11
N SER A 55 -10.80 -6.92 29.09
CA SER A 55 -9.51 -7.30 29.70
C SER A 55 -8.31 -7.04 28.79
N GLU A 56 -8.53 -6.65 27.52
CA GLU A 56 -7.50 -6.27 26.54
C GLU A 56 -6.47 -7.36 26.19
N GLU A 57 -6.68 -8.61 26.63
CA GLU A 57 -5.86 -9.76 26.25
C GLU A 57 -6.11 -10.12 24.77
N LEU A 58 -5.02 -10.39 24.04
CA LEU A 58 -5.03 -10.92 22.67
C LEU A 58 -4.79 -12.44 22.71
N PRO A 59 -5.36 -13.23 21.78
CA PRO A 59 -6.22 -12.83 20.65
C PRO A 59 -7.69 -12.55 21.03
N SER A 60 -8.13 -12.95 22.24
CA SER A 60 -9.50 -12.74 22.71
C SER A 60 -9.52 -12.44 24.22
N CYS A 61 -10.28 -11.41 24.61
CA CYS A 61 -10.41 -10.98 25.99
C CYS A 61 -11.17 -12.00 26.83
N ARG A 62 -10.84 -12.12 28.12
CA ARG A 62 -11.48 -13.02 29.10
C ARG A 62 -13.00 -12.88 29.18
N GLY A 63 -13.53 -11.68 28.91
CA GLY A 63 -14.97 -11.41 28.91
C GLY A 63 -15.69 -12.04 27.72
N CYS A 64 -15.13 -11.89 26.51
CA CYS A 64 -15.67 -12.51 25.30
C CYS A 64 -15.46 -14.03 25.30
N ARG A 65 -14.29 -14.51 25.74
CA ARG A 65 -13.97 -15.94 25.83
C ARG A 65 -14.93 -16.72 26.73
N ARG A 66 -15.26 -16.19 27.91
CA ARG A 66 -16.22 -16.84 28.84
C ARG A 66 -17.64 -16.89 28.32
N LEU A 67 -17.99 -16.03 27.38
CA LEU A 67 -19.34 -15.90 26.84
C LEU A 67 -19.45 -16.45 25.41
N GLY A 68 -18.38 -17.09 24.90
CA GLY A 68 -18.33 -17.63 23.55
C GLY A 68 -18.49 -16.58 22.44
N LEU A 69 -18.13 -15.31 22.70
CA LEU A 69 -18.30 -14.21 21.76
C LEU A 69 -17.03 -14.00 20.93
N ASP A 70 -17.20 -13.72 19.64
CA ASP A 70 -16.10 -13.35 18.75
C ASP A 70 -15.51 -11.97 19.13
N CYS A 71 -14.20 -11.92 19.36
CA CYS A 71 -13.52 -10.82 20.05
C CYS A 71 -12.59 -10.03 19.12
N LEU A 72 -13.14 -9.05 18.40
CA LEU A 72 -12.40 -8.21 17.45
C LEU A 72 -11.99 -6.86 18.06
N TYR A 73 -10.73 -6.46 17.90
CA TYR A 73 -10.21 -5.16 18.34
C TYR A 73 -10.21 -4.13 17.21
N PRO A 74 -10.41 -2.82 17.49
CA PRO A 74 -10.37 -1.78 16.46
C PRO A 74 -8.95 -1.61 15.89
N GLN A 75 -8.82 -1.73 14.57
CA GLN A 75 -7.61 -1.35 13.82
C GLN A 75 -7.53 0.19 13.72
N PRO A 76 -6.35 0.83 13.80
CA PRO A 76 -6.23 2.28 13.65
C PRO A 76 -6.45 2.73 12.20
N PRO A 77 -7.34 3.70 11.93
CA PRO A 77 -7.54 4.25 10.58
C PRO A 77 -6.47 5.29 10.19
N ARG A 78 -6.08 5.34 8.91
CA ARG A 78 -5.31 6.44 8.29
C ARG A 78 -6.18 7.71 8.18
N PRO A 79 -5.63 8.93 8.33
CA PRO A 79 -6.43 10.15 8.31
C PRO A 79 -6.71 10.62 6.87
N VAL A 80 -8.00 10.81 6.56
CA VAL A 80 -8.47 11.69 5.48
C VAL A 80 -9.26 12.80 6.15
N LEU A 81 -8.85 14.05 5.97
CA LEU A 81 -9.61 15.22 6.39
C LEU A 81 -10.44 15.73 5.21
N SER A 82 -11.69 16.07 5.53
CA SER A 82 -12.82 16.41 4.68
C SER A 82 -12.66 17.67 3.83
N LEU A 83 -13.40 17.73 2.72
CA LEU A 83 -14.13 18.92 2.27
C LEU A 83 -15.42 18.53 1.50
N SER A 84 -16.40 19.43 1.65
CA SER A 84 -17.84 19.39 1.35
C SER A 84 -18.27 19.10 -0.12
N PRO A 85 -19.58 18.90 -0.38
CA PRO A 85 -20.09 18.37 -1.64
C PRO A 85 -20.47 19.47 -2.63
N SER A 86 -19.92 19.44 -3.84
CA SER A 86 -20.57 19.90 -5.09
C SER A 86 -19.61 19.89 -6.28
N ALA A 87 -20.09 19.33 -7.39
CA ALA A 87 -19.62 19.38 -8.78
C ALA A 87 -18.59 18.33 -9.25
N PRO A 88 -18.75 17.79 -10.49
CA PRO A 88 -17.87 16.76 -11.04
C PRO A 88 -16.51 17.36 -11.38
N SER A 89 -15.45 16.83 -10.76
CA SER A 89 -14.07 17.19 -11.09
C SER A 89 -13.71 16.61 -12.46
N HIS A 90 -13.63 17.47 -13.48
CA HIS A 90 -12.69 17.24 -14.57
C HIS A 90 -11.27 17.26 -13.98
N ALA A 91 -10.55 16.15 -14.17
CA ALA A 91 -9.14 16.03 -13.79
C ALA A 91 -8.28 17.02 -14.62
N PRO A 92 -7.15 17.51 -14.10
CA PRO A 92 -6.20 18.28 -14.91
C PRO A 92 -5.65 17.40 -16.03
N ASP A 93 -5.76 17.89 -17.27
CA ASP A 93 -5.41 17.18 -18.50
C ASP A 93 -3.99 16.61 -18.45
N SER A 94 -3.89 15.29 -18.35
CA SER A 94 -2.65 14.59 -18.68
C SER A 94 -2.37 14.77 -20.17
N PRO A 95 -1.10 14.94 -20.60
CA PRO A 95 -0.80 15.05 -22.03
C PRO A 95 -1.34 13.82 -22.77
N LEU A 96 -2.04 14.06 -23.88
CA LEU A 96 -2.68 13.03 -24.69
C LEU A 96 -1.64 11.97 -25.13
N ARG A 97 -1.79 10.74 -24.64
CA ARG A 97 -0.91 9.62 -25.00
C ARG A 97 -1.43 8.93 -26.26
N LEU A 98 -0.65 8.99 -27.35
CA LEU A 98 -1.02 8.33 -28.62
C LEU A 98 -1.13 6.80 -28.47
N GLY A 99 -0.38 6.19 -27.53
CA GLY A 99 -0.49 4.77 -27.22
C GLY A 99 -1.89 4.40 -26.72
N ASP A 100 -2.44 5.19 -25.80
CA ASP A 100 -3.77 4.98 -25.25
C ASP A 100 -4.85 5.13 -26.34
N LEU A 101 -4.67 6.06 -27.29
CA LEU A 101 -5.55 6.16 -28.45
C LEU A 101 -5.50 4.94 -29.37
N ARG A 102 -4.31 4.34 -29.57
CA ARG A 102 -4.16 3.08 -30.32
C ARG A 102 -4.90 1.94 -29.62
N PHE A 103 -4.76 1.81 -28.31
CA PHE A 103 -5.45 0.78 -27.53
C PHE A 103 -6.97 0.99 -27.57
N PHE A 104 -7.43 2.22 -27.39
CA PHE A 104 -8.86 2.54 -27.47
C PHE A 104 -9.45 2.22 -28.85
N HIS A 105 -8.76 2.58 -29.93
CA HIS A 105 -9.15 2.20 -31.29
C HIS A 105 -9.17 0.67 -31.47
N HIS A 106 -8.15 -0.03 -30.97
CA HIS A 106 -8.07 -1.49 -31.06
C HIS A 106 -9.22 -2.19 -30.33
N PHE A 107 -9.64 -1.67 -29.17
CA PHE A 107 -10.83 -2.12 -28.46
C PHE A 107 -12.08 -2.02 -29.33
N LEU A 108 -12.33 -0.87 -29.96
CA LEU A 108 -13.53 -0.62 -30.76
C LEU A 108 -13.66 -1.55 -31.98
N VAL A 109 -12.53 -1.94 -32.56
CA VAL A 109 -12.52 -2.72 -33.80
C VAL A 109 -12.43 -4.22 -33.55
N THR A 110 -11.68 -4.67 -32.55
CA THR A 110 -11.34 -6.11 -32.41
C THR A 110 -11.29 -6.66 -30.99
N ALA A 111 -10.84 -5.90 -29.99
CA ALA A 111 -10.53 -6.46 -28.67
C ALA A 111 -11.67 -6.38 -27.64
N TYR A 112 -12.88 -5.98 -28.03
CA TYR A 112 -14.03 -6.00 -27.12
C TYR A 112 -14.40 -7.44 -26.70
N PRO A 113 -15.05 -7.62 -25.53
CA PRO A 113 -15.47 -8.94 -25.09
C PRO A 113 -16.34 -9.69 -26.10
N ALA A 114 -15.82 -10.84 -26.51
CA ALA A 114 -16.37 -11.74 -27.52
C ALA A 114 -17.71 -12.41 -27.13
N LEU A 115 -17.95 -12.61 -25.83
CA LEU A 115 -19.15 -13.27 -25.32
C LEU A 115 -19.90 -12.33 -24.36
N PRO A 116 -21.24 -12.38 -24.33
CA PRO A 116 -22.13 -13.19 -25.18
C PRO A 116 -22.14 -12.75 -26.67
N LEU A 117 -22.36 -13.71 -27.58
CA LEU A 117 -22.26 -13.48 -29.03
C LEU A 117 -23.32 -12.50 -29.57
N GLY A 118 -22.94 -11.66 -30.52
CA GLY A 118 -23.84 -10.76 -31.24
C GLY A 118 -24.23 -9.49 -30.46
N LEU A 119 -23.38 -9.07 -29.51
CA LEU A 119 -23.57 -7.87 -28.69
C LEU A 119 -22.51 -6.79 -29.02
N ASP A 120 -22.04 -6.71 -30.26
CA ASP A 120 -20.95 -5.79 -30.64
C ASP A 120 -21.33 -4.31 -30.40
N HIS A 121 -22.60 -3.96 -30.65
CA HIS A 121 -23.15 -2.62 -30.41
C HIS A 121 -23.16 -2.23 -28.91
N LEU A 122 -23.29 -3.21 -28.01
CA LEU A 122 -23.24 -2.98 -26.57
C LEU A 122 -21.86 -2.46 -26.18
N TRP A 123 -20.79 -3.08 -26.70
CA TRP A 123 -19.42 -2.69 -26.37
C TRP A 123 -19.02 -1.34 -26.97
N GLN A 124 -19.60 -0.95 -28.10
CA GLN A 124 -19.48 0.41 -28.62
C GLN A 124 -20.15 1.43 -27.68
N THR A 125 -21.32 1.09 -27.14
CA THR A 125 -22.02 1.93 -26.16
C THR A 125 -21.22 2.06 -24.86
N VAL A 126 -20.63 0.95 -24.38
CA VAL A 126 -19.72 0.92 -23.21
C VAL A 126 -18.48 1.77 -23.46
N ALA A 127 -17.87 1.69 -24.64
CA ALA A 127 -16.73 2.53 -24.99
C ALA A 127 -17.09 4.02 -25.08
N ALA A 128 -18.28 4.36 -25.59
CA ALA A 128 -18.73 5.75 -25.68
C ALA A 128 -18.84 6.42 -24.31
N MET A 129 -19.27 5.69 -23.27
CA MET A 129 -19.38 6.22 -21.90
C MET A 129 -18.07 6.19 -21.09
N SER A 130 -16.99 5.59 -21.61
CA SER A 130 -15.77 5.36 -20.81
C SER A 130 -15.06 6.64 -20.38
N HIS A 131 -15.23 7.74 -21.11
CA HIS A 131 -14.61 9.03 -20.81
C HIS A 131 -15.11 9.65 -19.49
N GLU A 132 -16.29 9.24 -19.01
CA GLU A 132 -16.85 9.68 -17.72
C GLU A 132 -16.33 8.84 -16.54
N TYR A 133 -15.77 7.66 -16.82
CA TYR A 133 -15.44 6.65 -15.82
C TYR A 133 -13.99 6.16 -15.96
N GLY A 134 -13.08 6.73 -15.17
CA GLY A 134 -11.65 6.40 -15.24
C GLY A 134 -11.33 4.91 -15.05
N PHE A 135 -12.06 4.20 -14.18
CA PHE A 135 -11.90 2.76 -14.01
C PHE A 135 -12.29 1.96 -15.27
N LEU A 136 -13.32 2.41 -15.99
CA LEU A 136 -13.80 1.78 -17.23
C LEU A 136 -12.85 2.07 -18.40
N ALA A 137 -12.41 3.33 -18.53
CA ALA A 137 -11.40 3.70 -19.52
C ALA A 137 -10.14 2.86 -19.37
N HIS A 138 -9.62 2.72 -18.16
CA HIS A 138 -8.45 1.89 -17.92
C HIS A 138 -8.70 0.40 -18.22
N ALA A 139 -9.86 -0.16 -17.88
CA ALA A 139 -10.15 -1.56 -18.23
C ALA A 139 -10.17 -1.78 -19.76
N ILE A 140 -10.76 -0.86 -20.52
CA ILE A 140 -10.79 -0.88 -21.98
C ILE A 140 -9.37 -0.90 -22.56
N LEU A 141 -8.52 0.01 -22.09
CA LEU A 141 -7.12 0.12 -22.54
C LEU A 141 -6.32 -1.13 -22.15
N ALA A 142 -6.54 -1.66 -20.95
CA ALA A 142 -5.89 -2.86 -20.44
C ALA A 142 -6.19 -4.10 -21.30
N LEU A 143 -7.46 -4.33 -21.61
CA LEU A 143 -7.88 -5.44 -22.47
C LEU A 143 -7.32 -5.29 -23.88
N ALA A 144 -7.38 -4.09 -24.46
CA ALA A 144 -6.90 -3.87 -25.82
C ALA A 144 -5.38 -4.01 -25.94
N ALA A 145 -4.62 -3.51 -24.96
CA ALA A 145 -3.18 -3.72 -24.91
C ALA A 145 -2.84 -5.21 -24.77
N GLN A 146 -3.53 -5.95 -23.88
CA GLN A 146 -3.34 -7.39 -23.70
C GLN A 146 -3.64 -8.16 -25.00
N HIS A 147 -4.74 -7.82 -25.68
CA HIS A 147 -5.11 -8.44 -26.94
C HIS A 147 -4.08 -8.13 -28.04
N LEU A 148 -3.56 -6.90 -28.11
CA LEU A 148 -2.49 -6.56 -29.07
C LEU A 148 -1.22 -7.35 -28.82
N THR A 149 -0.81 -7.50 -27.56
CA THR A 149 0.33 -8.36 -27.19
C THR A 149 0.11 -9.81 -27.64
N ALA A 150 -1.10 -10.33 -27.45
CA ALA A 150 -1.41 -11.70 -27.83
C ALA A 150 -1.52 -11.88 -29.36
N SER A 151 -1.98 -10.85 -30.08
CA SER A 151 -2.28 -10.94 -31.53
C SER A 151 -1.15 -10.45 -32.46
N THR A 152 -0.09 -9.85 -31.93
CA THR A 152 1.01 -9.26 -32.72
C THR A 152 2.38 -9.54 -32.08
N ASP A 153 3.46 -9.34 -32.83
CA ASP A 153 4.83 -9.47 -32.31
C ASP A 153 5.26 -8.32 -31.36
N ALA A 154 4.39 -7.34 -31.12
CA ALA A 154 4.66 -6.20 -30.26
C ALA A 154 4.23 -6.48 -28.81
N ASP A 155 5.14 -6.26 -27.86
CA ASP A 155 4.86 -6.50 -26.44
C ASP A 155 4.33 -5.23 -25.74
N PHE A 156 3.06 -5.29 -25.32
CA PHE A 156 2.40 -4.27 -24.50
C PHE A 156 2.02 -4.79 -23.11
N SER A 157 2.65 -5.86 -22.62
CA SER A 157 2.30 -6.50 -21.34
C SER A 157 2.37 -5.53 -20.16
N VAL A 158 3.33 -4.61 -20.17
CA VAL A 158 3.47 -3.58 -19.11
C VAL A 158 2.29 -2.61 -19.14
N GLN A 159 1.94 -2.08 -20.31
CA GLN A 159 0.81 -1.15 -20.47
C GLN A 159 -0.53 -1.82 -20.13
N ALA A 160 -0.68 -3.08 -20.53
CA ALA A 160 -1.85 -3.90 -20.19
C ALA A 160 -1.99 -4.09 -18.68
N LEU A 161 -0.88 -4.34 -17.97
CA LEU A 161 -0.86 -4.51 -16.53
C LEU A 161 -1.06 -3.19 -15.77
N ASP A 162 -0.41 -2.10 -16.19
CA ASP A 162 -0.56 -0.77 -15.60
C ASP A 162 -2.02 -0.31 -15.62
N HIS A 163 -2.65 -0.42 -16.79
CA HIS A 163 -4.07 -0.10 -16.93
C HIS A 163 -4.97 -1.07 -16.16
N ARG A 164 -4.63 -2.36 -16.06
CA ARG A 164 -5.37 -3.34 -15.24
C ARG A 164 -5.37 -2.95 -13.76
N VAL A 165 -4.20 -2.62 -13.21
CA VAL A 165 -4.04 -2.22 -11.80
C VAL A 165 -4.80 -0.92 -11.52
N ALA A 166 -4.69 0.06 -12.42
CA ALA A 166 -5.44 1.31 -12.33
C ALA A 166 -6.96 1.07 -12.35
N ALA A 167 -7.44 0.22 -13.26
CA ALA A 167 -8.85 -0.15 -13.35
C ALA A 167 -9.36 -0.84 -12.08
N ILE A 168 -8.65 -1.84 -11.56
CA ILE A 168 -9.05 -2.57 -10.33
C ILE A 168 -9.06 -1.64 -9.11
N SER A 169 -8.02 -0.81 -8.95
CA SER A 169 -7.92 0.13 -7.83
C SER A 169 -9.07 1.14 -7.86
N ALA A 170 -9.34 1.73 -9.02
CA ALA A 170 -10.41 2.71 -9.19
C ALA A 170 -11.81 2.06 -9.11
N LEU A 171 -11.99 0.84 -9.61
CA LEU A 171 -13.24 0.08 -9.48
C LEU A 171 -13.53 -0.26 -8.01
N ASN A 172 -12.54 -0.70 -7.24
CA ASN A 172 -12.69 -0.99 -5.80
C ASN A 172 -13.11 0.26 -5.00
N GLN A 173 -12.53 1.42 -5.34
CA GLN A 173 -12.95 2.70 -4.77
C GLN A 173 -14.38 3.04 -5.15
N ALA A 174 -14.75 2.87 -6.43
CA ALA A 174 -16.10 3.13 -6.91
C ALA A 174 -17.14 2.19 -6.27
N LEU A 175 -16.83 0.91 -6.07
CA LEU A 175 -17.69 -0.09 -5.42
C LEU A 175 -17.91 0.20 -3.93
N SER A 176 -16.98 0.91 -3.28
CA SER A 176 -17.10 1.31 -1.88
C SER A 176 -18.12 2.45 -1.67
N ALA A 177 -18.60 3.08 -2.75
CA ALA A 177 -19.58 4.15 -2.74
C ALA A 177 -20.92 3.68 -3.36
N PRO A 178 -22.07 4.17 -2.85
CA PRO A 178 -23.38 3.90 -3.46
C PRO A 178 -23.43 4.42 -4.90
N CYS A 179 -24.17 3.74 -5.79
CA CYS A 179 -24.37 4.18 -7.18
C CYS A 179 -25.46 5.27 -7.24
N PRO A 180 -25.14 6.53 -7.57
CA PRO A 180 -26.15 7.58 -7.69
C PRO A 180 -27.00 7.44 -8.96
N THR A 181 -26.45 6.87 -10.04
CA THR A 181 -27.15 6.66 -11.30
C THR A 181 -27.05 5.22 -11.81
N ARG A 182 -27.91 4.87 -12.77
CA ARG A 182 -27.87 3.58 -13.47
C ARG A 182 -26.61 3.44 -14.33
N HIS A 183 -26.16 4.53 -14.96
CA HIS A 183 -24.93 4.55 -15.74
C HIS A 183 -23.69 4.22 -14.89
N ASP A 184 -23.67 4.59 -13.60
CA ASP A 184 -22.58 4.21 -12.69
C ASP A 184 -22.56 2.70 -12.42
N ALA A 185 -23.74 2.11 -12.27
CA ALA A 185 -23.89 0.66 -12.07
C ALA A 185 -23.46 -0.11 -13.33
N ASP A 186 -23.89 0.38 -14.50
CA ASP A 186 -23.52 -0.18 -15.80
C ASP A 186 -22.02 -0.06 -16.05
N ALA A 187 -21.39 1.08 -15.75
CA ALA A 187 -19.94 1.25 -15.90
C ALA A 187 -19.15 0.28 -15.01
N LYS A 188 -19.54 0.12 -13.73
CA LYS A 188 -18.91 -0.81 -12.80
C LYS A 188 -19.04 -2.25 -13.27
N PHE A 189 -20.22 -2.62 -13.76
CA PHE A 189 -20.48 -3.95 -14.31
C PHE A 189 -19.65 -4.19 -15.57
N ALA A 190 -19.69 -3.27 -16.55
CA ALA A 190 -18.89 -3.28 -17.77
C ALA A 190 -17.39 -3.53 -17.49
N THR A 191 -16.84 -2.80 -16.52
CA THR A 191 -15.44 -2.87 -16.12
C THR A 191 -15.07 -4.27 -15.62
N ALA A 192 -15.93 -4.86 -14.78
CA ALA A 192 -15.69 -6.21 -14.27
C ALA A 192 -15.74 -7.28 -15.38
N ILE A 193 -16.62 -7.10 -16.39
CA ILE A 193 -16.65 -7.96 -17.58
C ILE A 193 -15.32 -7.86 -18.33
N ILE A 194 -14.88 -6.63 -18.64
CA ILE A 194 -13.68 -6.37 -19.43
C ILE A 194 -12.43 -6.93 -18.74
N LEU A 195 -12.31 -6.77 -17.42
CA LEU A 195 -11.21 -7.34 -16.63
C LEU A 195 -11.21 -8.88 -16.61
N THR A 196 -12.39 -9.50 -16.65
CA THR A 196 -12.55 -10.96 -16.79
C THR A 196 -12.03 -11.42 -18.16
N PHE A 197 -12.41 -10.73 -19.23
CA PHE A 197 -11.93 -11.06 -20.58
C PHE A 197 -10.44 -10.81 -20.75
N GLN A 198 -9.89 -9.77 -20.11
CA GLN A 198 -8.45 -9.53 -20.13
C GLN A 198 -7.69 -10.75 -19.56
N SER A 199 -8.18 -11.34 -18.47
CA SER A 199 -7.58 -12.55 -17.90
C SER A 199 -7.57 -13.73 -18.88
N SER A 200 -8.54 -13.82 -19.80
CA SER A 200 -8.55 -14.88 -20.82
C SER A 200 -7.50 -14.71 -21.93
N TYR A 201 -6.79 -13.57 -21.97
CA TYR A 201 -5.67 -13.32 -22.86
C TYR A 201 -4.31 -13.33 -22.13
N MET A 202 -4.27 -13.79 -20.88
CA MET A 202 -3.05 -13.96 -20.09
C MET A 202 -2.66 -15.44 -20.02
N SER A 203 -1.39 -15.77 -20.24
CA SER A 203 -0.90 -17.16 -20.25
C SER A 203 -1.00 -17.86 -18.88
N ASP A 204 -1.01 -17.11 -17.79
CA ASP A 204 -1.17 -17.57 -16.40
C ASP A 204 -2.49 -17.09 -15.76
N GLY A 205 -3.43 -16.60 -16.57
CA GLY A 205 -4.65 -15.91 -16.12
C GLY A 205 -5.78 -16.78 -15.59
N MET A 206 -5.62 -18.11 -15.46
CA MET A 206 -6.71 -19.03 -15.12
C MET A 206 -7.41 -18.66 -13.81
N MET A 207 -6.64 -18.46 -12.75
CA MET A 207 -7.19 -18.15 -11.42
C MET A 207 -7.78 -16.73 -11.36
N ASP A 208 -7.11 -15.79 -12.01
CA ASP A 208 -7.59 -14.43 -12.19
C ASP A 208 -8.93 -14.37 -12.92
N PHE A 209 -9.08 -15.18 -13.98
CA PHE A 209 -10.32 -15.32 -14.72
C PHE A 209 -11.45 -15.80 -13.82
N LEU A 210 -11.24 -16.88 -13.05
CA LEU A 210 -12.25 -17.41 -12.13
C LEU A 210 -12.64 -16.42 -11.03
N ALA A 211 -11.66 -15.68 -10.49
CA ALA A 211 -11.92 -14.66 -9.47
C ALA A 211 -12.72 -13.47 -10.02
N MET A 212 -12.36 -12.98 -11.21
CA MET A 212 -13.08 -11.88 -11.87
C MET A 212 -14.48 -12.31 -12.33
N LEU A 213 -14.61 -13.53 -12.83
CA LEU A 213 -15.90 -14.15 -13.20
C LEU A 213 -16.84 -14.36 -11.99
N ARG A 214 -16.29 -14.44 -10.78
CA ARG A 214 -17.09 -14.39 -9.56
C ARG A 214 -17.45 -12.96 -9.18
N GLY A 215 -16.48 -12.04 -9.28
CA GLY A 215 -16.65 -10.62 -8.95
C GLY A 215 -17.74 -9.92 -9.76
N TRP A 216 -17.76 -10.05 -11.09
CA TRP A 216 -18.77 -9.40 -11.93
C TRP A 216 -20.20 -9.92 -11.67
N MET A 217 -20.39 -11.18 -11.27
CA MET A 217 -21.72 -11.74 -10.95
C MET A 217 -22.23 -11.21 -9.60
N VAL A 218 -21.34 -11.02 -8.63
CA VAL A 218 -21.67 -10.30 -7.40
C VAL A 218 -22.10 -8.86 -7.74
N ILE A 219 -21.37 -8.17 -8.63
CA ILE A 219 -21.74 -6.82 -9.08
C ILE A 219 -23.10 -6.83 -9.79
N GLN A 220 -23.35 -7.79 -10.68
CA GLN A 220 -24.65 -7.93 -11.35
C GLN A 220 -25.79 -8.06 -10.34
N THR A 221 -25.67 -8.96 -9.36
CA THR A 221 -26.74 -9.26 -8.40
C THR A 221 -26.92 -8.17 -7.33
N THR A 222 -25.87 -7.43 -6.98
CA THR A 222 -25.91 -6.45 -5.88
C THR A 222 -25.96 -4.99 -6.34
N VAL A 223 -25.39 -4.68 -7.50
CA VAL A 223 -25.24 -3.31 -8.04
C VAL A 223 -26.18 -3.06 -9.22
N VAL A 224 -26.50 -4.08 -10.03
CA VAL A 224 -27.41 -4.00 -11.18
C VAL A 224 -28.64 -4.92 -10.96
N PRO A 225 -29.50 -4.62 -9.98
CA PRO A 225 -30.57 -5.53 -9.55
C PRO A 225 -31.65 -5.78 -10.63
N SER A 226 -31.75 -4.92 -11.65
CA SER A 226 -32.65 -5.11 -12.80
C SER A 226 -31.89 -4.91 -14.11
N LEU A 227 -31.53 -6.01 -14.77
CA LEU A 227 -30.94 -5.99 -16.11
C LEU A 227 -31.86 -5.35 -17.15
N GLY A 228 -33.18 -5.44 -16.98
CA GLY A 228 -34.16 -4.88 -17.94
C GLY A 228 -34.11 -3.36 -18.09
N GLU A 229 -33.53 -2.66 -17.12
CA GLU A 229 -33.37 -1.20 -17.13
C GLU A 229 -31.92 -0.75 -17.39
N SER A 230 -31.01 -1.70 -17.62
CA SER A 230 -29.58 -1.51 -17.86
C SER A 230 -29.28 -1.50 -19.35
N ILE A 231 -28.14 -0.91 -19.77
CA ILE A 231 -27.62 -1.11 -21.14
C ILE A 231 -27.35 -2.60 -21.43
N PHE A 232 -27.17 -3.42 -20.39
CA PHE A 232 -26.98 -4.86 -20.47
C PHE A 232 -28.29 -5.66 -20.56
N CYS A 233 -29.44 -5.00 -20.80
CA CYS A 233 -30.74 -5.67 -20.97
C CYS A 233 -30.76 -6.71 -22.11
N GLY A 234 -29.83 -6.60 -23.06
CA GLY A 234 -29.61 -7.57 -24.13
C GLY A 234 -28.76 -8.79 -23.73
N ILE A 235 -28.30 -8.90 -22.49
CA ILE A 235 -27.68 -10.14 -21.96
C ILE A 235 -28.79 -11.00 -21.36
N THR A 236 -29.57 -11.66 -22.22
CA THR A 236 -30.59 -12.63 -21.82
C THR A 236 -30.29 -14.01 -22.40
N GLU A 237 -30.85 -15.04 -21.77
CA GLU A 237 -30.79 -16.40 -22.32
C GLU A 237 -31.39 -16.44 -23.73
N GLU A 238 -32.51 -15.75 -23.97
CA GLU A 238 -33.18 -15.68 -25.27
C GLU A 238 -32.31 -15.01 -26.36
N THR A 239 -31.60 -13.94 -26.02
CA THR A 239 -30.68 -13.26 -26.96
C THR A 239 -29.46 -14.12 -27.25
N TYR A 240 -28.90 -14.79 -26.24
CA TYR A 240 -27.80 -15.73 -26.42
C TYR A 240 -28.21 -16.91 -27.30
N VAL A 241 -29.34 -17.55 -27.00
CA VAL A 241 -29.95 -18.63 -27.81
C VAL A 241 -30.23 -18.14 -29.23
N GLY A 242 -30.78 -16.94 -29.38
CA GLY A 242 -31.09 -16.34 -30.68
C GLY A 242 -29.84 -16.09 -31.52
N SER A 243 -28.77 -15.57 -30.92
CA SER A 243 -27.46 -15.40 -31.58
C SER A 243 -26.85 -16.73 -31.97
N MET A 244 -26.89 -17.75 -31.10
CA MET A 244 -26.43 -19.10 -31.41
C MET A 244 -27.22 -19.74 -32.57
N LYS A 245 -28.55 -19.63 -32.58
CA LYS A 245 -29.42 -20.10 -33.68
C LYS A 245 -29.08 -19.43 -35.01
N ARG A 246 -28.82 -18.12 -35.00
CA ARG A 246 -28.41 -17.38 -36.22
C ARG A 246 -27.03 -17.80 -36.71
N LEU A 247 -26.09 -18.03 -35.79
CA LEU A 247 -24.72 -18.44 -36.12
C LEU A 247 -24.65 -19.88 -36.66
N LEU A 248 -25.46 -20.79 -36.11
CA LEU A 248 -25.55 -22.19 -36.53
C LEU A 248 -26.38 -22.39 -37.82
N GLY A 249 -27.29 -21.45 -38.14
CA GLY A 249 -28.06 -21.40 -39.39
C GLY A 249 -29.25 -22.40 -39.47
N PRO A 250 -30.23 -22.22 -40.38
CA PRO A 250 -31.40 -23.09 -40.51
C PRO A 250 -31.17 -24.44 -41.21
N GLY A 251 -29.92 -24.88 -41.40
CA GLY A 251 -29.60 -26.00 -42.29
C GLY A 251 -28.24 -26.64 -42.03
N ALA A 252 -27.74 -26.59 -40.79
CA ALA A 252 -26.67 -27.48 -40.37
C ALA A 252 -27.29 -28.86 -40.15
N ASP A 253 -27.53 -29.60 -41.23
CA ASP A 253 -27.66 -31.04 -41.10
C ASP A 253 -26.32 -31.50 -40.50
N PRO A 254 -26.33 -32.10 -39.29
CA PRO A 254 -25.10 -32.49 -38.63
C PRO A 254 -24.32 -33.42 -39.55
N ASP A 255 -23.05 -33.11 -39.83
CA ASP A 255 -22.19 -34.10 -40.49
C ASP A 255 -22.16 -35.34 -39.58
N PRO A 256 -22.77 -36.46 -39.98
CA PRO A 256 -22.95 -37.59 -39.09
C PRO A 256 -21.61 -38.19 -38.66
N LYS A 257 -20.53 -37.96 -39.43
CA LYS A 257 -19.17 -38.37 -39.08
C LYS A 257 -18.56 -37.46 -38.02
N ALA A 258 -18.63 -36.14 -38.21
CA ALA A 258 -18.12 -35.17 -37.23
C ALA A 258 -18.87 -35.27 -35.89
N ASP A 259 -20.19 -35.41 -35.92
CA ASP A 259 -21.00 -35.63 -34.73
C ASP A 259 -20.73 -37.00 -34.09
N GLY A 260 -20.44 -38.02 -34.89
CA GLY A 260 -20.02 -39.33 -34.40
C GLY A 260 -18.64 -39.31 -33.74
N GLU A 261 -17.74 -38.43 -34.18
CA GLU A 261 -16.42 -38.22 -33.56
C GLU A 261 -16.52 -37.40 -32.27
N LEU A 262 -17.26 -36.27 -32.29
CA LEU A 262 -17.53 -35.50 -31.08
C LEU A 262 -18.18 -36.38 -30.00
N ARG A 263 -19.16 -37.21 -30.36
CA ARG A 263 -19.83 -38.11 -29.41
C ARG A 263 -18.86 -39.10 -28.76
N ARG A 264 -17.91 -39.65 -29.53
CA ARG A 264 -16.85 -40.53 -29.01
C ARG A 264 -15.94 -39.76 -28.05
N THR A 265 -15.47 -38.58 -28.47
CA THR A 265 -14.63 -37.70 -27.62
C THR A 265 -15.33 -37.33 -26.31
N LEU A 266 -16.62 -37.02 -26.34
CA LEU A 266 -17.41 -36.70 -25.13
C LEU A 266 -17.65 -37.93 -24.23
N GLN A 267 -17.74 -39.13 -24.81
CA GLN A 267 -17.80 -40.39 -24.05
C GLN A 267 -16.47 -40.65 -23.33
N ASP A 268 -15.34 -40.48 -24.03
CA ASP A 268 -14.00 -40.61 -23.45
C ASP A 268 -13.76 -39.55 -22.37
N PHE A 269 -14.20 -38.30 -22.60
CA PHE A 269 -14.18 -37.24 -21.60
C PHE A 269 -14.98 -37.60 -20.34
N THR A 270 -16.19 -38.15 -20.52
CA THR A 270 -17.01 -38.60 -19.38
C THR A 270 -16.35 -39.77 -18.64
N ALA A 271 -15.68 -40.68 -19.35
CA ALA A 271 -14.92 -41.76 -18.72
C ALA A 271 -13.72 -41.21 -17.92
N SER A 272 -13.01 -40.20 -18.43
CA SER A 272 -11.93 -39.50 -17.73
C SER A 272 -12.42 -38.86 -16.43
N LEU A 273 -13.57 -38.17 -16.46
CA LEU A 273 -14.17 -37.56 -15.26
C LEU A 273 -14.48 -38.60 -14.18
N ARG A 274 -14.95 -39.79 -14.55
CA ARG A 274 -15.19 -40.90 -13.61
C ARG A 274 -13.91 -41.40 -12.96
N LEU A 275 -12.77 -41.36 -13.66
CA LEU A 275 -11.46 -41.68 -13.09
C LEU A 275 -10.98 -40.60 -12.12
N ALA A 276 -11.36 -39.33 -12.34
CA ALA A 276 -11.05 -38.23 -11.44
C ALA A 276 -11.99 -38.16 -10.21
N ALA A 277 -13.17 -38.77 -10.26
CA ALA A 277 -14.16 -38.73 -9.20
C ALA A 277 -13.64 -39.12 -7.79
N PRO A 278 -12.80 -40.17 -7.62
CA PRO A 278 -12.24 -40.53 -6.31
C PRO A 278 -11.28 -39.49 -5.71
N LEU A 279 -10.78 -38.54 -6.52
CA LEU A 279 -9.92 -37.45 -6.04
C LEU A 279 -10.73 -36.35 -5.35
N CYS A 280 -12.02 -36.22 -5.68
CA CYS A 280 -12.91 -35.19 -5.16
C CYS A 280 -13.31 -35.51 -3.72
N ARG A 281 -12.97 -34.61 -2.78
CA ARG A 281 -13.22 -34.77 -1.34
C ARG A 281 -14.20 -33.73 -0.79
N SER A 282 -14.28 -32.56 -1.41
CA SER A 282 -15.19 -31.49 -0.98
C SER A 282 -16.53 -31.54 -1.71
N THR A 283 -17.58 -31.00 -1.08
CA THR A 283 -18.90 -30.85 -1.69
C THR A 283 -18.85 -29.98 -2.95
N ALA A 284 -18.00 -28.95 -2.96
CA ALA A 284 -17.76 -28.09 -4.11
C ALA A 284 -17.13 -28.85 -5.29
N GLU A 285 -16.12 -29.69 -5.04
CA GLU A 285 -15.50 -30.53 -6.08
C GLU A 285 -16.50 -31.54 -6.66
N LEU A 286 -17.30 -32.19 -5.81
CA LEU A 286 -18.32 -33.15 -6.25
C LEU A 286 -19.43 -32.48 -7.07
N HIS A 287 -19.87 -31.28 -6.68
CA HIS A 287 -20.85 -30.51 -7.43
C HIS A 287 -20.31 -30.06 -8.79
N TYR A 288 -19.06 -29.59 -8.82
CA TYR A 288 -18.40 -29.15 -10.05
C TYR A 288 -18.17 -30.32 -11.02
N LEU A 289 -17.73 -31.48 -10.50
CA LEU A 289 -17.65 -32.74 -11.25
C LEU A 289 -19.00 -33.14 -11.85
N ALA A 290 -20.06 -33.15 -11.05
CA ALA A 290 -21.40 -33.50 -11.52
C ALA A 290 -21.90 -32.53 -12.59
N THR A 291 -21.57 -31.25 -12.47
CA THR A 291 -21.89 -30.23 -13.49
C THR A 291 -21.17 -30.52 -14.80
N LEU A 292 -19.86 -30.82 -14.76
CA LEU A 292 -19.09 -31.21 -15.95
C LEU A 292 -19.64 -32.48 -16.63
N GLU A 293 -19.99 -33.51 -15.85
CA GLU A 293 -20.60 -34.73 -16.38
C GLU A 293 -21.96 -34.47 -17.03
N ARG A 294 -22.77 -33.57 -16.44
CA ARG A 294 -24.08 -33.18 -17.01
C ARG A 294 -23.88 -32.51 -18.36
N VAL A 295 -23.01 -31.52 -18.44
CA VAL A 295 -22.73 -30.76 -19.68
C VAL A 295 -22.21 -31.72 -20.75
N ALA A 296 -21.24 -32.58 -20.44
CA ALA A 296 -20.70 -33.55 -21.40
C ALA A 296 -21.75 -34.55 -21.91
N ARG A 297 -22.74 -34.91 -21.08
CA ARG A 297 -23.84 -35.81 -21.46
C ARG A 297 -24.87 -35.12 -22.35
N VAL A 298 -25.32 -33.93 -21.97
CA VAL A 298 -26.29 -33.15 -22.76
C VAL A 298 -25.69 -32.73 -24.10
N SER A 299 -24.39 -32.46 -24.13
CA SER A 299 -23.68 -32.10 -25.36
C SER A 299 -23.62 -33.23 -26.40
N GLN A 300 -23.90 -34.49 -26.02
CA GLN A 300 -23.93 -35.63 -26.96
C GLN A 300 -25.17 -35.65 -27.85
N SER A 301 -26.26 -34.97 -27.44
CA SER A 301 -27.54 -34.96 -28.18
C SER A 301 -27.69 -33.77 -29.12
N SER A 302 -27.07 -32.63 -28.82
CA SER A 302 -27.25 -31.39 -29.59
C SER A 302 -26.10 -30.43 -29.34
N ALA A 303 -25.49 -29.92 -30.41
CA ALA A 303 -24.47 -28.86 -30.33
C ALA A 303 -25.06 -27.54 -29.80
N MET A 304 -26.34 -27.29 -30.03
CA MET A 304 -27.04 -26.12 -29.48
C MET A 304 -27.17 -26.25 -27.95
N ASP A 305 -27.62 -27.41 -27.47
CA ASP A 305 -27.80 -27.65 -26.04
C ASP A 305 -26.45 -27.64 -25.32
N ALA A 306 -25.40 -28.13 -25.99
CA ALA A 306 -24.02 -28.04 -25.52
C ALA A 306 -23.59 -26.60 -25.23
N CYS A 307 -23.87 -25.66 -26.14
CA CYS A 307 -23.53 -24.25 -25.95
C CYS A 307 -24.35 -23.58 -24.84
N LEU A 308 -25.61 -23.96 -24.67
CA LEU A 308 -26.45 -23.43 -23.60
C LEU A 308 -26.02 -23.94 -22.22
N GLU A 309 -25.63 -25.21 -22.13
CA GLU A 309 -25.13 -25.81 -20.89
C GLU A 309 -23.73 -25.30 -20.46
N LEU A 310 -22.99 -24.61 -21.35
CA LEU A 310 -21.76 -23.93 -20.95
C LEU A 310 -22.02 -22.76 -19.97
N VAL A 311 -23.16 -22.08 -20.07
CA VAL A 311 -23.50 -20.94 -19.20
C VAL A 311 -23.53 -21.33 -17.71
N PRO A 312 -24.31 -22.34 -17.28
CA PRO A 312 -24.29 -22.78 -15.89
C PRO A 312 -22.93 -23.34 -15.46
N LEU A 313 -22.13 -23.87 -16.38
CA LEU A 313 -20.78 -24.34 -16.09
C LEU A 313 -19.81 -23.18 -15.76
N TYR A 314 -19.87 -22.08 -16.51
CA TYR A 314 -19.14 -20.84 -16.16
C TYR A 314 -19.61 -20.26 -14.82
N ALA A 315 -20.89 -20.43 -14.48
CA ALA A 315 -21.45 -19.95 -13.21
C ALA A 315 -21.22 -20.90 -12.02
N ALA A 316 -20.74 -22.13 -12.22
CA ALA A 316 -20.68 -23.15 -11.17
C ALA A 316 -19.77 -22.76 -9.98
N THR A 317 -18.72 -21.97 -10.20
CA THR A 317 -17.87 -21.44 -9.12
C THR A 317 -18.53 -20.31 -8.32
N ASN A 318 -19.60 -19.72 -8.84
CA ASN A 318 -20.32 -18.61 -8.21
C ASN A 318 -21.34 -19.10 -7.18
N GLU A 319 -21.78 -20.35 -7.28
CA GLU A 319 -22.64 -21.01 -6.30
C GLU A 319 -21.87 -21.40 -5.01
N MET A 320 -20.54 -21.42 -5.08
CA MET A 320 -19.69 -21.73 -3.93
C MET A 320 -19.66 -20.56 -2.94
N ASP A 321 -19.70 -20.83 -1.64
CA ASP A 321 -19.38 -19.81 -0.64
C ASP A 321 -17.89 -19.38 -0.72
N ALA A 322 -17.51 -18.37 0.07
CA ALA A 322 -16.16 -17.80 -0.02
C ALA A 322 -15.05 -18.80 0.37
N ASP A 323 -15.29 -19.64 1.37
CA ASP A 323 -14.32 -20.61 1.88
C ASP A 323 -14.16 -21.79 0.91
N ALA A 324 -15.27 -22.28 0.36
CA ALA A 324 -15.30 -23.32 -0.66
C ALA A 324 -14.56 -22.88 -1.91
N PHE A 325 -14.79 -21.64 -2.38
CA PHE A 325 -14.09 -21.09 -3.53
C PHE A 325 -12.59 -20.93 -3.27
N ALA A 326 -12.21 -20.36 -2.12
CA ALA A 326 -10.80 -20.21 -1.74
C ALA A 326 -10.08 -21.57 -1.59
N HIS A 327 -10.78 -22.63 -1.21
CA HIS A 327 -10.23 -23.99 -1.19
C HIS A 327 -10.13 -24.60 -2.59
N PHE A 328 -11.15 -24.38 -3.43
CA PHE A 328 -11.22 -24.90 -4.80
C PHE A 328 -10.14 -24.28 -5.71
N THR A 329 -9.83 -23.00 -5.57
CA THR A 329 -8.84 -22.30 -6.40
C THR A 329 -7.39 -22.45 -5.93
N LYS A 330 -7.10 -23.23 -4.87
CA LYS A 330 -5.72 -23.44 -4.42
C LYS A 330 -4.92 -24.24 -5.45
N PRO A 331 -3.69 -23.82 -5.81
CA PRO A 331 -2.80 -24.62 -6.66
C PRO A 331 -2.49 -26.00 -6.09
N THR A 332 -2.53 -26.14 -4.76
CA THR A 332 -2.30 -27.41 -4.06
C THR A 332 -3.51 -28.35 -4.05
N ASN A 333 -4.71 -27.86 -4.43
CA ASN A 333 -5.89 -28.70 -4.56
C ASN A 333 -5.88 -29.42 -5.92
N LEU A 334 -5.13 -30.51 -6.00
CA LEU A 334 -4.93 -31.27 -7.24
C LEU A 334 -6.25 -31.77 -7.86
N ALA A 335 -7.25 -32.13 -7.04
CA ALA A 335 -8.56 -32.54 -7.53
C ALA A 335 -9.23 -31.39 -8.30
N ALA A 336 -9.26 -30.19 -7.71
CA ALA A 336 -9.81 -29.01 -8.37
C ALA A 336 -9.01 -28.59 -9.62
N GLN A 337 -7.67 -28.69 -9.60
CA GLN A 337 -6.85 -28.44 -10.80
C GLN A 337 -7.21 -29.37 -11.96
N VAL A 338 -7.42 -30.67 -11.67
CA VAL A 338 -7.85 -31.65 -12.68
C VAL A 338 -9.24 -31.30 -13.20
N LEU A 339 -10.18 -30.93 -12.34
CA LEU A 339 -11.54 -30.52 -12.75
C LEU A 339 -11.51 -29.24 -13.62
N LEU A 340 -10.67 -28.25 -13.28
CA LEU A 340 -10.50 -27.04 -14.06
C LEU A 340 -9.87 -27.31 -15.42
N ALA A 341 -8.90 -28.23 -15.52
CA ALA A 341 -8.36 -28.67 -16.81
C ALA A 341 -9.46 -29.32 -17.68
N HIS A 342 -10.31 -30.17 -17.09
CA HIS A 342 -11.46 -30.75 -17.80
C HIS A 342 -12.45 -29.69 -18.26
N PHE A 343 -12.72 -28.66 -17.43
CA PHE A 343 -13.56 -27.53 -17.81
C PHE A 343 -13.06 -26.83 -19.07
N TRP A 344 -11.78 -26.43 -19.10
CA TRP A 344 -11.23 -25.73 -20.26
C TRP A 344 -11.18 -26.61 -21.50
N MET A 345 -10.81 -27.89 -21.37
CA MET A 345 -10.87 -28.84 -22.48
C MET A 345 -12.28 -28.99 -23.05
N LEU A 346 -13.29 -29.13 -22.20
CA LEU A 346 -14.69 -29.24 -22.62
C LEU A 346 -15.15 -27.97 -23.33
N THR A 347 -14.84 -26.79 -22.79
CA THR A 347 -15.19 -25.51 -23.41
C THR A 347 -14.57 -25.37 -24.80
N HIS A 348 -13.29 -25.75 -24.96
CA HIS A 348 -12.59 -25.71 -26.24
C HIS A 348 -13.23 -26.64 -27.28
N VAL A 349 -13.48 -27.91 -26.91
CA VAL A 349 -14.08 -28.91 -27.81
C VAL A 349 -15.48 -28.46 -28.26
N LEU A 350 -16.32 -28.01 -27.33
CA LEU A 350 -17.69 -27.60 -27.64
C LEU A 350 -17.74 -26.32 -28.47
N GLN A 351 -16.93 -25.31 -28.15
CA GLN A 351 -16.89 -24.06 -28.92
C GLN A 351 -16.38 -24.28 -30.35
N ARG A 352 -15.33 -25.08 -30.52
CA ARG A 352 -14.78 -25.39 -31.85
C ARG A 352 -15.75 -26.20 -32.71
N HIS A 353 -16.49 -27.14 -32.11
CA HIS A 353 -17.52 -27.92 -32.82
C HIS A 353 -18.73 -27.07 -33.19
N ALA A 354 -19.21 -26.22 -32.28
CA ALA A 354 -20.40 -25.41 -32.51
C ALA A 354 -20.15 -24.19 -33.42
N LEU A 355 -19.01 -23.51 -33.30
CA LEU A 355 -18.74 -22.27 -34.03
C LEU A 355 -17.89 -22.49 -35.30
N GLY A 356 -17.25 -23.66 -35.43
CA GLY A 356 -16.35 -23.98 -36.53
C GLY A 356 -14.98 -23.28 -36.42
N PRO A 357 -13.96 -23.79 -37.14
CA PRO A 357 -12.57 -23.33 -37.00
C PRO A 357 -12.32 -21.89 -37.50
N ALA A 358 -13.19 -21.32 -38.33
CA ALA A 358 -13.05 -19.97 -38.88
C ALA A 358 -13.65 -18.86 -37.99
N ARG A 359 -14.41 -19.22 -36.94
CA ARG A 359 -15.12 -18.27 -36.06
C ARG A 359 -14.89 -18.52 -34.57
N ALA A 360 -14.16 -19.57 -34.22
CA ALA A 360 -13.55 -19.72 -32.92
C ALA A 360 -12.56 -18.56 -32.71
N TYR A 361 -12.57 -17.94 -31.53
CA TYR A 361 -11.63 -16.89 -31.16
C TYR A 361 -10.25 -17.51 -30.98
N ALA A 362 -9.62 -17.91 -32.08
CA ALA A 362 -8.49 -18.84 -32.11
C ALA A 362 -7.38 -18.45 -31.13
N LEU A 363 -7.10 -17.14 -31.06
CA LEU A 363 -6.13 -16.58 -30.12
C LEU A 363 -6.47 -16.86 -28.65
N ARG A 364 -7.73 -16.62 -28.25
CA ARG A 364 -8.19 -16.88 -26.89
C ARG A 364 -8.22 -18.38 -26.62
N ASP A 365 -8.71 -19.17 -27.56
CA ASP A 365 -8.83 -20.62 -27.40
C ASP A 365 -7.47 -21.31 -27.26
N ASP A 366 -6.44 -20.81 -27.95
CA ASP A 366 -5.06 -21.30 -27.81
C ASP A 366 -4.50 -21.00 -26.41
N ILE A 367 -4.74 -19.80 -25.87
CA ILE A 367 -4.29 -19.43 -24.52
C ILE A 367 -5.01 -20.26 -23.45
N LEU A 368 -6.33 -20.43 -23.58
CA LEU A 368 -7.11 -21.25 -22.66
C LEU A 368 -6.70 -22.72 -22.72
N PHE A 369 -6.33 -23.22 -23.90
CA PHE A 369 -5.78 -24.56 -24.05
C PHE A 369 -4.42 -24.69 -23.34
N GLN A 370 -3.55 -23.69 -23.42
CA GLN A 370 -2.26 -23.69 -22.69
C GLN A 370 -2.44 -23.82 -21.18
N TRP A 371 -3.52 -23.28 -20.59
CA TRP A 371 -3.81 -23.48 -19.16
C TRP A 371 -3.97 -24.96 -18.78
N THR A 372 -4.40 -25.80 -19.73
CA THR A 372 -4.58 -27.24 -19.50
C THR A 372 -3.28 -28.04 -19.62
N THR A 373 -2.29 -27.55 -20.37
CA THR A 373 -1.04 -28.26 -20.66
C THR A 373 0.14 -27.83 -19.79
N THR A 374 0.06 -26.66 -19.14
CA THR A 374 1.19 -26.04 -18.42
C THR A 374 1.29 -26.47 -16.94
N ASN A 375 0.36 -27.31 -16.46
CA ASN A 375 0.37 -27.89 -15.10
C ASN A 375 1.32 -29.11 -14.93
N GLN A 376 2.49 -29.11 -15.58
CA GLN A 376 3.59 -29.99 -15.16
C GLN A 376 4.48 -29.26 -14.15
N PRO A 377 4.88 -29.90 -13.03
CA PRO A 377 6.01 -29.39 -12.26
C PRO A 377 7.22 -29.33 -13.20
N THR A 378 7.78 -28.14 -13.40
CA THR A 378 8.91 -27.90 -14.29
C THR A 378 10.18 -28.59 -13.78
N THR A 379 10.33 -29.88 -14.07
CA THR A 379 11.65 -30.47 -14.32
C THR A 379 12.10 -30.01 -15.70
N VAL A 380 12.92 -28.97 -15.75
CA VAL A 380 13.59 -28.49 -16.96
C VAL A 380 14.47 -29.63 -17.49
N THR A 381 13.98 -30.32 -18.52
CA THR A 381 14.77 -31.28 -19.30
C THR A 381 15.21 -30.54 -20.56
N TYR A 382 16.52 -30.29 -20.68
CA TYR A 382 17.13 -29.72 -21.88
C TYR A 382 16.90 -30.64 -23.07
N HIS A 383 16.16 -30.17 -24.09
CA HIS A 383 16.26 -30.69 -25.45
C HIS A 383 17.14 -29.76 -26.28
N PRO A 384 18.27 -30.22 -26.85
CA PRO A 384 19.09 -29.40 -27.72
C PRO A 384 18.45 -29.39 -29.10
N PHE A 385 17.77 -28.30 -29.48
CA PHE A 385 17.45 -28.05 -30.88
C PHE A 385 18.60 -27.26 -31.51
N GLN A 386 19.34 -27.97 -32.36
CA GLN A 386 20.28 -27.40 -33.30
C GLN A 386 19.53 -26.42 -34.22
N ARG A 387 19.99 -25.17 -34.29
CA ARG A 387 19.77 -24.31 -35.45
C ARG A 387 21.11 -23.74 -35.89
N THR A 388 21.37 -23.98 -37.16
CA THR A 388 22.54 -23.64 -37.96
C THR A 388 22.90 -22.16 -37.88
N MET A 389 24.22 -21.92 -37.89
CA MET A 389 24.87 -20.61 -37.85
C MET A 389 24.55 -19.75 -39.09
N SER A 390 24.25 -18.47 -38.83
CA SER A 390 24.73 -17.34 -39.62
C SER A 390 24.86 -16.09 -38.74
N THR A 391 26.04 -15.48 -38.79
CA THR A 391 26.64 -14.36 -38.02
C THR A 391 26.29 -12.96 -38.62
N PRO A 392 26.66 -11.80 -38.02
CA PRO A 392 26.40 -11.29 -36.66
C PRO A 392 25.97 -9.79 -36.57
N THR A 393 25.32 -9.40 -35.44
CA THR A 393 25.31 -8.07 -34.73
C THR A 393 24.61 -6.81 -35.35
N PRO A 394 24.13 -5.82 -34.53
CA PRO A 394 24.48 -5.54 -33.13
C PRO A 394 23.34 -5.61 -32.08
N SER A 395 23.71 -6.24 -30.96
CA SER A 395 23.27 -6.10 -29.57
C SER A 395 22.06 -5.21 -29.25
N SER A 396 20.96 -5.86 -28.84
CA SER A 396 20.10 -5.36 -27.76
C SER A 396 20.44 -6.12 -26.47
N PRO A 397 20.34 -5.49 -25.29
CA PRO A 397 20.89 -6.03 -24.06
C PRO A 397 20.07 -7.25 -23.61
N THR A 398 20.78 -8.33 -23.29
CA THR A 398 20.26 -9.49 -22.58
C THR A 398 19.53 -9.05 -21.32
N THR A 399 18.23 -9.30 -21.25
CA THR A 399 17.46 -9.26 -20.02
C THR A 399 18.10 -10.26 -19.05
N PRO A 400 18.57 -9.84 -17.86
CA PRO A 400 19.13 -10.79 -16.91
C PRO A 400 18.02 -11.70 -16.41
N SER A 401 18.03 -12.97 -16.80
CA SER A 401 17.25 -14.00 -16.13
C SER A 401 17.84 -14.19 -14.73
N CYS A 402 17.14 -13.72 -13.70
CA CYS A 402 17.46 -14.06 -12.32
C CYS A 402 16.97 -15.49 -12.03
N THR A 403 17.62 -16.18 -11.09
CA THR A 403 17.20 -17.50 -10.59
C THR A 403 16.72 -17.38 -9.15
N TYR A 404 15.67 -18.10 -8.76
CA TYR A 404 15.26 -18.17 -7.35
C TYR A 404 16.26 -19.01 -6.56
N HIS A 405 16.73 -18.50 -5.41
CA HIS A 405 17.67 -19.21 -4.52
C HIS A 405 17.06 -19.42 -3.13
N PRO A 406 16.97 -20.66 -2.59
CA PRO A 406 16.54 -20.87 -1.21
C PRO A 406 17.57 -20.26 -0.23
N PRO A 407 17.13 -19.72 0.93
CA PRO A 407 18.05 -19.16 1.93
C PRO A 407 19.08 -20.19 2.38
N GLY A 408 20.36 -19.82 2.32
CA GLY A 408 21.44 -20.60 2.90
C GLY A 408 21.49 -20.49 4.44
N PRO A 409 22.47 -21.15 5.09
CA PRO A 409 22.75 -20.95 6.50
C PRO A 409 22.96 -19.45 6.77
N GLN A 410 22.32 -18.90 7.81
CA GLN A 410 22.31 -17.46 8.14
C GLN A 410 21.53 -16.56 7.15
N GLY A 411 20.58 -17.11 6.40
CA GLY A 411 19.65 -16.33 5.56
C GLY A 411 20.26 -15.84 4.25
N TRP A 412 21.34 -16.49 3.80
CA TRP A 412 22.10 -16.10 2.61
C TRP A 412 21.26 -16.21 1.33
N VAL A 413 21.23 -15.12 0.54
CA VAL A 413 20.65 -15.08 -0.81
C VAL A 413 21.59 -14.30 -1.74
N PRO A 414 21.97 -14.83 -2.93
CA PRO A 414 22.78 -14.08 -3.90
C PRO A 414 22.06 -12.80 -4.35
N PRO A 415 22.75 -11.64 -4.49
CA PRO A 415 22.14 -10.40 -4.97
C PRO A 415 21.51 -10.47 -6.37
N THR A 416 21.90 -11.47 -7.17
CA THR A 416 21.36 -11.73 -8.52
C THR A 416 20.11 -12.62 -8.50
N ALA A 417 19.67 -13.08 -7.34
CA ALA A 417 18.51 -13.95 -7.22
C ALA A 417 17.19 -13.16 -7.31
N CYS A 418 16.14 -13.76 -7.88
CA CYS A 418 14.84 -13.06 -8.03
C CYS A 418 14.19 -12.70 -6.69
N ASN A 419 14.58 -13.38 -5.61
CA ASN A 419 14.10 -13.19 -4.26
C ASN A 419 15.10 -12.45 -3.36
N ALA A 420 16.10 -11.77 -3.93
CA ALA A 420 17.02 -10.94 -3.18
C ALA A 420 16.42 -9.56 -2.92
N HIS A 421 16.41 -9.12 -1.66
CA HIS A 421 16.03 -7.74 -1.30
C HIS A 421 17.22 -6.78 -1.16
N TYR A 422 18.45 -7.30 -1.21
CA TYR A 422 19.68 -6.52 -1.15
C TYR A 422 20.46 -6.67 -2.46
N SER A 423 20.99 -5.55 -2.97
CA SER A 423 21.88 -5.54 -4.15
C SER A 423 23.33 -5.90 -3.82
N PHE A 424 23.62 -6.21 -2.56
CA PHE A 424 24.92 -6.57 -2.02
C PHE A 424 24.75 -7.58 -0.90
N PHE A 425 25.85 -8.15 -0.41
CA PHE A 425 25.83 -8.99 0.78
C PHE A 425 25.93 -8.12 2.05
N PRO A 426 24.87 -8.00 2.87
CA PRO A 426 24.92 -7.21 4.09
C PRO A 426 25.81 -7.89 5.14
N SER A 427 26.83 -7.17 5.63
CA SER A 427 27.72 -7.64 6.70
C SER A 427 27.02 -7.57 8.04
N TRP A 428 26.84 -8.73 8.66
CA TRP A 428 26.31 -8.81 10.00
C TRP A 428 27.21 -8.08 11.03
N GLU A 429 28.53 -8.27 10.92
CA GLU A 429 29.53 -7.76 11.88
C GLU A 429 29.52 -6.25 11.94
N TRP A 430 29.59 -5.59 10.78
CA TRP A 430 29.66 -4.13 10.72
C TRP A 430 28.32 -3.49 11.10
N ASN A 431 27.19 -4.03 10.63
CA ASN A 431 25.88 -3.51 11.05
C ASN A 431 25.70 -3.64 12.58
N LEU A 432 26.12 -4.76 13.18
CA LEU A 432 26.08 -4.94 14.63
C LEU A 432 27.00 -3.96 15.36
N PHE A 433 28.21 -3.71 14.86
CA PHE A 433 29.12 -2.70 15.42
C PHE A 433 28.46 -1.32 15.49
N PHE A 434 27.86 -0.86 14.37
CA PHE A 434 27.14 0.41 14.33
C PHE A 434 25.93 0.40 15.27
N ALA A 435 25.16 -0.69 15.32
CA ALA A 435 24.02 -0.81 16.24
C ALA A 435 24.47 -0.63 17.70
N ILE A 436 25.55 -1.29 18.13
CA ILE A 436 26.09 -1.14 19.49
C ILE A 436 26.57 0.29 19.72
N ALA A 437 27.28 0.89 18.77
CA ALA A 437 27.80 2.24 18.91
C ALA A 437 26.67 3.28 19.03
N PHE A 438 25.63 3.18 18.20
CA PHE A 438 24.44 4.04 18.29
C PHE A 438 23.62 3.78 19.55
N PHE A 439 23.55 2.54 20.03
CA PHE A 439 22.90 2.22 21.30
C PHE A 439 23.59 2.94 22.46
N LEU A 440 24.91 2.84 22.55
CA LEU A 440 25.68 3.53 23.59
C LEU A 440 25.52 5.04 23.48
N ALA A 441 25.64 5.60 22.26
CA ALA A 441 25.43 7.03 22.03
C ALA A 441 24.02 7.48 22.46
N SER A 442 22.99 6.66 22.22
CA SER A 442 21.61 6.91 22.64
C SER A 442 21.48 6.92 24.16
N LEU A 443 22.08 5.97 24.86
CA LEU A 443 22.05 5.93 26.34
C LEU A 443 22.68 7.19 26.94
N PHE A 444 23.80 7.67 26.39
CA PHE A 444 24.42 8.92 26.84
C PHE A 444 23.51 10.13 26.58
N HIS A 445 22.92 10.25 25.39
CA HIS A 445 21.98 11.34 25.08
C HIS A 445 20.73 11.31 25.96
N ILE A 446 20.21 10.12 26.28
CA ILE A 446 19.08 9.95 27.21
C ILE A 446 19.48 10.44 28.60
N ALA A 447 20.62 10.00 29.13
CA ALA A 447 21.11 10.42 30.43
C ALA A 447 21.33 11.94 30.49
N GLN A 448 21.96 12.52 29.45
CA GLN A 448 22.18 13.96 29.33
C GLN A 448 20.87 14.74 29.21
N GLY A 449 19.90 14.24 28.45
CA GLY A 449 18.57 14.85 28.28
C GLY A 449 17.75 14.85 29.57
N LEU A 450 17.76 13.72 30.30
CA LEU A 450 17.11 13.60 31.61
C LEU A 450 17.76 14.51 32.66
N ALA A 451 19.10 14.56 32.69
CA ALA A 451 19.85 15.44 33.58
C ALA A 451 19.59 16.92 33.27
N ALA A 452 19.50 17.29 31.99
CA ALA A 452 19.29 18.67 31.58
C ALA A 452 17.86 19.17 31.76
N ARG A 453 16.85 18.27 31.80
CA ARG A 453 15.42 18.62 31.87
C ARG A 453 14.95 19.60 30.79
N ARG A 454 15.62 19.59 29.62
CA ARG A 454 15.29 20.46 28.47
C ARG A 454 14.61 19.66 27.37
N TRP A 455 13.37 20.04 27.03
CA TRP A 455 12.55 19.35 26.04
C TRP A 455 13.15 19.31 24.63
N PHE A 456 13.98 20.28 24.26
CA PHE A 456 14.58 20.32 22.92
C PHE A 456 15.60 19.20 22.69
N CYS A 457 16.16 18.61 23.76
CA CYS A 457 17.03 17.43 23.69
C CYS A 457 16.28 16.17 23.26
N ALA A 458 14.96 16.11 23.41
CA ALA A 458 14.15 14.97 22.98
C ALA A 458 14.27 14.71 21.47
N THR A 459 14.47 15.76 20.67
CA THR A 459 14.71 15.63 19.22
C THR A 459 15.99 14.85 18.93
N LEU A 460 17.08 15.13 19.65
CA LEU A 460 18.36 14.44 19.48
C LEU A 460 18.30 12.99 19.99
N VAL A 461 17.62 12.77 21.13
CA VAL A 461 17.38 11.43 21.67
C VAL A 461 16.59 10.58 20.66
N ALA A 462 15.53 11.13 20.07
CA ALA A 462 14.76 10.44 19.04
C ALA A 462 15.64 10.08 17.84
N ALA A 463 16.50 11.00 17.38
CA ALA A 463 17.45 10.74 16.30
C ALA A 463 18.38 9.56 16.62
N ALA A 464 19.01 9.57 17.79
CA ALA A 464 19.94 8.52 18.21
C ALA A 464 19.27 7.15 18.34
N VAL A 465 18.07 7.10 18.93
CA VAL A 465 17.28 5.87 19.05
C VAL A 465 16.87 5.33 17.69
N MET A 466 16.54 6.21 16.74
CA MET A 466 16.21 5.80 15.38
C MET A 466 17.41 5.25 14.62
N GLU A 467 18.60 5.84 14.78
CA GLU A 467 19.85 5.26 14.21
C GLU A 467 20.12 3.87 14.80
N TYR A 468 20.00 3.70 16.12
CA TYR A 468 20.10 2.39 16.75
C TYR A 468 19.11 1.39 16.17
N ALA A 469 17.83 1.75 16.08
CA ALA A 469 16.79 0.89 15.54
C ALA A 469 17.04 0.54 14.06
N CYS A 470 17.50 1.51 13.27
CA CYS A 470 17.91 1.30 11.88
C CYS A 470 18.99 0.22 11.78
N PHE A 471 20.11 0.40 12.46
CA PHE A 471 21.24 -0.54 12.37
C PHE A 471 20.92 -1.90 12.99
N MET A 472 20.11 -1.96 14.04
CA MET A 472 19.61 -3.22 14.58
C MET A 472 18.76 -3.98 13.56
N LEU A 473 17.83 -3.30 12.87
CA LEU A 473 17.03 -3.92 11.81
C LEU A 473 17.90 -4.37 10.62
N ARG A 474 18.97 -3.64 10.29
CA ARG A 474 19.93 -4.07 9.28
C ARG A 474 20.73 -5.29 9.73
N THR A 475 21.12 -5.39 10.99
CA THR A 475 21.74 -6.59 11.56
C THR A 475 20.80 -7.80 11.48
N LEU A 476 19.52 -7.62 11.81
CA LEU A 476 18.51 -8.68 11.68
C LEU A 476 18.24 -9.04 10.21
N GLY A 477 18.18 -8.05 9.32
CA GLY A 477 18.04 -8.25 7.88
C GLY A 477 19.25 -8.91 7.23
N ALA A 478 20.45 -8.76 7.81
CA ALA A 478 21.63 -9.50 7.36
C ALA A 478 21.49 -11.02 7.62
N PHE A 479 20.82 -11.39 8.72
CA PHE A 479 20.50 -12.79 9.06
C PHE A 479 19.24 -13.33 8.37
N ASP A 480 18.30 -12.47 8.01
CA ASP A 480 17.01 -12.83 7.40
C ASP A 480 16.74 -11.91 6.20
N GLN A 481 17.50 -12.14 5.12
CA GLN A 481 17.57 -11.25 3.95
C GLN A 481 16.26 -11.17 3.16
N GLN A 482 15.35 -12.13 3.34
CA GLN A 482 14.05 -12.20 2.66
C GLN A 482 12.93 -11.51 3.44
N ASN A 483 13.22 -11.01 4.64
CA ASN A 483 12.25 -10.30 5.43
C ASN A 483 12.11 -8.85 4.96
N GLY A 484 11.19 -8.63 4.02
CA GLY A 484 10.90 -7.31 3.48
C GLY A 484 10.58 -6.25 4.53
N ALA A 485 10.12 -6.62 5.74
CA ALA A 485 9.86 -5.67 6.82
C ALA A 485 11.17 -5.10 7.42
N TYR A 486 12.19 -5.94 7.64
CA TYR A 486 13.49 -5.46 8.11
C TYR A 486 14.14 -4.51 7.10
N VAL A 487 14.07 -4.87 5.82
CA VAL A 487 14.59 -4.06 4.71
C VAL A 487 13.85 -2.73 4.61
N ALA A 488 12.51 -2.76 4.54
CA ALA A 488 11.70 -1.56 4.34
C ALA A 488 11.76 -0.61 5.55
N VAL A 489 11.55 -1.12 6.77
CA VAL A 489 11.58 -0.29 7.98
C VAL A 489 13.00 0.20 8.27
N GLY A 490 14.01 -0.65 8.07
CA GLY A 490 15.42 -0.27 8.19
C GLY A 490 15.78 0.86 7.22
N ALA A 491 15.39 0.75 5.94
CA ALA A 491 15.63 1.79 4.94
C ALA A 491 14.93 3.12 5.29
N VAL A 492 13.68 3.08 5.74
CA VAL A 492 12.96 4.30 6.17
C VAL A 492 13.64 4.96 7.36
N LEU A 493 14.04 4.20 8.39
CA LEU A 493 14.74 4.75 9.55
C LEU A 493 16.12 5.29 9.16
N PHE A 494 16.83 4.60 8.26
CA PHE A 494 18.13 5.04 7.74
C PHE A 494 18.02 6.41 7.06
N LEU A 495 16.92 6.68 6.34
CA LEU A 495 16.67 7.98 5.70
C LEU A 495 16.15 9.04 6.69
N LEU A 496 15.32 8.64 7.65
CA LEU A 496 14.61 9.57 8.53
C LEU A 496 15.45 10.06 9.72
N ALA A 497 16.30 9.23 10.31
CA ALA A 497 17.05 9.57 11.54
C ALA A 497 17.94 10.83 11.43
N PRO A 498 18.70 11.06 10.35
CA PRO A 498 19.51 12.27 10.18
C PRO A 498 18.71 13.56 10.10
N LEU A 499 17.47 13.51 9.61
CA LEU A 499 16.61 14.69 9.55
C LEU A 499 16.31 15.22 10.96
N TRP A 500 16.24 14.33 11.94
CA TRP A 500 16.12 14.72 13.34
C TRP A 500 17.41 15.33 13.90
N ILE A 501 18.58 14.84 13.47
CA ILE A 501 19.87 15.47 13.80
C ILE A 501 19.93 16.89 13.21
N ASN A 502 19.54 17.06 11.95
CA ASN A 502 19.52 18.36 11.28
C ASN A 502 18.53 19.33 11.94
N ALA A 503 17.31 18.86 12.25
CA ALA A 503 16.32 19.62 13.00
C ALA A 503 16.84 20.07 14.37
N PHE A 504 17.55 19.19 15.08
CA PHE A 504 18.18 19.54 16.35
C PHE A 504 19.24 20.63 16.19
N VAL A 505 20.11 20.52 15.18
CA VAL A 505 21.12 21.56 14.88
C VAL A 505 20.47 22.91 14.60
N TYR A 506 19.39 22.95 13.80
CA TYR A 506 18.63 24.16 13.53
C TYR A 506 18.04 24.76 14.81
N MET A 507 17.52 23.91 15.69
CA MET A 507 16.97 24.30 16.98
C MET A 507 18.03 24.84 17.95
N VAL A 508 19.25 24.30 17.94
CA VAL A 508 20.36 24.77 18.77
C VAL A 508 20.88 26.12 18.28
N VAL A 509 21.13 26.27 16.98
CA VAL A 509 21.60 27.55 16.41
C VAL A 509 20.57 28.66 16.62
N ALA A 510 19.28 28.39 16.43
CA ALA A 510 18.23 29.37 16.69
C ALA A 510 18.20 29.83 18.16
N ARG A 511 18.48 28.93 19.11
CA ARG A 511 18.62 29.28 20.53
C ARG A 511 19.91 30.03 20.81
N LEU A 512 21.03 29.67 20.18
CA LEU A 512 22.29 30.40 20.29
C LEU A 512 22.13 31.84 19.80
N VAL A 513 21.48 32.05 18.65
CA VAL A 513 21.19 33.40 18.14
C VAL A 513 20.29 34.16 19.12
N HIS A 514 19.24 33.52 19.64
CA HIS A 514 18.33 34.17 20.59
C HIS A 514 19.00 34.56 21.91
N PHE A 515 19.84 33.68 22.43
CA PHE A 515 20.45 33.81 23.74
C PHE A 515 21.66 34.76 23.71
N LEU A 516 22.52 34.63 22.69
CA LEU A 516 23.83 35.29 22.65
C LEU A 516 23.85 36.65 21.94
N LEU A 517 22.92 36.93 21.03
CA LEU A 517 22.89 38.20 20.28
C LEU A 517 21.87 39.20 20.86
N PRO A 518 22.14 40.51 20.82
CA PRO A 518 21.16 41.55 21.15
C PRO A 518 19.93 41.50 20.25
N ALA A 519 18.77 41.94 20.75
CA ALA A 519 17.49 41.86 20.03
C ALA A 519 17.49 42.57 18.65
N THR A 520 18.33 43.59 18.48
CA THR A 520 18.55 44.31 17.22
C THR A 520 19.26 43.48 16.15
N GLU A 521 20.15 42.57 16.56
CA GLU A 521 21.03 41.77 15.70
C GLU A 521 20.54 40.32 15.49
N GLN A 522 19.51 39.91 16.23
CA GLN A 522 18.93 38.55 16.19
C GLN A 522 18.24 38.22 14.86
N LYS A 523 17.88 39.21 14.05
CA LYS A 523 17.19 38.97 12.77
C LYS A 523 18.20 38.68 11.65
N ALA A 524 17.96 37.60 10.91
CA ALA A 524 18.59 37.35 9.62
C ALA A 524 17.52 37.39 8.54
N CYS A 525 17.73 38.18 7.49
CA CYS A 525 16.77 38.33 6.38
C CYS A 525 15.33 38.65 6.85
N GLY A 526 15.18 39.44 7.92
CA GLY A 526 13.87 39.77 8.53
C GLY A 526 13.25 38.67 9.40
N LEU A 527 13.82 37.46 9.44
CA LEU A 527 13.31 36.34 10.23
C LEU A 527 13.79 36.41 11.68
N SER A 528 12.86 36.27 12.62
CA SER A 528 13.20 36.07 14.03
C SER A 528 13.80 34.67 14.27
N PRO A 529 14.63 34.46 15.31
CA PRO A 529 15.26 33.16 15.56
C PRO A 529 14.27 31.99 15.72
N ARG A 530 13.05 32.26 16.21
CA ARG A 530 11.97 31.25 16.30
C ARG A 530 11.51 30.74 14.96
N TRP A 531 11.45 31.65 13.98
CA TRP A 531 11.06 31.32 12.62
C TRP A 531 12.22 30.69 11.85
N LEU A 532 13.46 31.06 12.18
CA LEU A 532 14.67 30.46 11.61
C LEU A 532 14.62 28.93 11.72
N ALA A 533 14.52 28.37 12.92
CA ALA A 533 14.45 26.92 13.09
C ALA A 533 13.25 26.29 12.38
N LYS A 534 12.08 26.93 12.43
CA LYS A 534 10.85 26.39 11.82
C LYS A 534 10.95 26.30 10.30
N VAL A 535 11.49 27.34 9.65
CA VAL A 535 11.62 27.38 8.19
C VAL A 535 12.48 26.23 7.70
N PHE A 536 13.66 26.04 8.31
CA PHE A 536 14.58 24.98 7.88
C PHE A 536 14.05 23.58 8.21
N VAL A 537 13.40 23.37 9.36
CA VAL A 537 12.77 22.08 9.68
C VAL A 537 11.63 21.75 8.71
N VAL A 538 10.79 22.75 8.35
CA VAL A 538 9.71 22.54 7.37
C VAL A 538 10.29 22.28 5.98
N ALA A 539 11.35 22.99 5.60
CA ALA A 539 12.03 22.79 4.33
C ALA A 539 12.58 21.36 4.19
N ASP A 540 13.23 20.84 5.24
CA ASP A 540 13.68 19.45 5.29
C ASP A 540 12.53 18.46 5.25
N ALA A 541 11.43 18.72 5.96
CA ALA A 541 10.25 17.86 5.92
C ALA A 541 9.63 17.80 4.50
N VAL A 542 9.57 18.93 3.80
CA VAL A 542 9.12 18.98 2.40
C VAL A 542 10.09 18.23 1.48
N ALA A 543 11.40 18.46 1.63
CA ALA A 543 12.43 17.73 0.87
C ALA A 543 12.33 16.22 1.10
N PHE A 544 12.09 15.78 2.34
CA PHE A 544 11.88 14.37 2.67
C PHE A 544 10.60 13.81 2.04
N VAL A 545 9.49 14.56 2.02
CA VAL A 545 8.26 14.10 1.34
C VAL A 545 8.51 13.91 -0.16
N ILE A 546 9.27 14.81 -0.79
CA ILE A 546 9.68 14.68 -2.19
C ILE A 546 10.54 13.43 -2.39
N GLN A 547 11.51 13.18 -1.50
CA GLN A 547 12.35 11.98 -1.53
C GLN A 547 11.54 10.71 -1.28
N ALA A 548 10.62 10.69 -0.32
CA ALA A 548 9.77 9.53 -0.03
C ALA A 548 8.84 9.22 -1.20
N ALA A 549 8.31 10.24 -1.87
CA ALA A 549 7.53 10.07 -3.10
C ALA A 549 8.41 9.48 -4.22
N GLY A 550 9.59 10.05 -4.48
CA GLY A 550 10.54 9.54 -5.48
C GLY A 550 11.03 8.12 -5.19
N GLY A 551 11.34 7.83 -3.92
CA GLY A 551 11.74 6.50 -3.45
C GLY A 551 10.61 5.47 -3.53
N GLY A 552 9.37 5.88 -3.24
CA GLY A 552 8.19 5.03 -3.43
C GLY A 552 7.94 4.69 -4.90
N MET A 553 8.17 5.63 -5.81
CA MET A 553 8.09 5.38 -7.26
C MET A 553 9.22 4.46 -7.75
N LEU A 554 10.41 4.55 -7.15
CA LEU A 554 11.53 3.64 -7.42
C LEU A 554 11.30 2.22 -6.89
N ALA A 555 10.52 2.07 -5.82
CA ALA A 555 10.20 0.79 -5.19
C ALA A 555 8.92 0.13 -5.75
N GLY A 556 8.12 0.86 -6.52
CA GLY A 556 6.91 0.33 -7.15
C GLY A 556 7.22 -0.41 -8.46
N GLU A 557 6.29 -1.26 -8.91
CA GLU A 557 6.38 -2.02 -10.16
C GLU A 557 6.12 -1.15 -11.42
N GLY A 558 6.48 0.13 -11.37
CA GLY A 558 6.39 1.00 -12.53
C GLY A 558 7.53 0.73 -13.51
N GLY A 559 7.25 0.76 -14.81
CA GLY A 559 8.28 0.59 -15.85
C GLY A 559 9.43 1.61 -15.76
N GLY A 560 10.43 1.47 -16.65
CA GLY A 560 11.66 2.28 -16.62
C GLY A 560 11.44 3.80 -16.58
N GLU A 561 10.36 4.32 -17.18
CA GLU A 561 10.01 5.74 -17.13
C GLU A 561 9.57 6.22 -15.73
N THR A 562 8.78 5.40 -15.01
CA THR A 562 8.34 5.70 -13.64
C THR A 562 9.52 5.64 -12.67
N ALA A 563 10.42 4.67 -12.85
CA ALA A 563 11.66 4.58 -12.09
C ALA A 563 12.59 5.78 -12.41
N ASP A 564 12.68 6.21 -13.66
CA ASP A 564 13.45 7.39 -14.07
C ASP A 564 12.89 8.69 -13.50
N MET A 565 11.56 8.85 -13.52
CA MET A 565 10.88 9.98 -12.88
C MET A 565 11.06 9.94 -11.36
N GLY A 566 10.91 8.77 -10.74
CA GLY A 566 11.15 8.54 -9.31
C GLY A 566 12.58 8.92 -8.91
N ARG A 567 13.58 8.53 -9.71
CA ARG A 567 14.98 8.93 -9.53
C ARG A 567 15.15 10.44 -9.61
N LYS A 568 14.63 11.10 -10.65
CA LYS A 568 14.71 12.57 -10.80
C LYS A 568 14.05 13.29 -9.62
N LEU A 569 12.89 12.81 -9.18
CA LEU A 569 12.16 13.37 -8.05
C LEU A 569 12.94 13.19 -6.74
N TYR A 570 13.49 11.99 -6.52
CA TYR A 570 14.34 11.70 -5.36
C TYR A 570 15.58 12.61 -5.32
N MET A 571 16.29 12.74 -6.45
CA MET A 571 17.45 13.63 -6.59
C MET A 571 17.08 15.11 -6.39
N ALA A 572 15.91 15.55 -6.88
CA ALA A 572 15.43 16.91 -6.66
C ALA A 572 15.22 17.18 -5.17
N GLY A 573 14.66 16.22 -4.42
CA GLY A 573 14.51 16.33 -2.98
C GLY A 573 15.85 16.47 -2.25
N ILE A 574 16.88 15.71 -2.64
CA ILE A 574 18.23 15.83 -2.07
C ILE A 574 18.86 17.19 -2.42
N GLY A 575 18.72 17.64 -3.67
CA GLY A 575 19.24 18.92 -4.12
C GLY A 575 18.63 20.10 -3.36
N VAL A 576 17.30 20.07 -3.15
CA VAL A 576 16.58 21.05 -2.33
C VAL A 576 17.08 21.03 -0.88
N GLN A 577 17.23 19.84 -0.28
CA GLN A 577 17.78 19.69 1.07
C GLN A 577 19.20 20.27 1.18
N LEU A 578 20.08 19.96 0.23
CA LEU A 578 21.44 20.50 0.20
C LEU A 578 21.43 22.04 0.11
N GLY A 579 20.61 22.60 -0.76
CA GLY A 579 20.47 24.05 -0.91
C GLY A 579 20.06 24.74 0.40
N PHE A 580 19.10 24.15 1.13
CA PHE A 580 18.68 24.69 2.44
C PHE A 580 19.74 24.52 3.52
N VAL A 581 20.47 23.41 3.56
CA VAL A 581 21.60 23.23 4.50
C VAL A 581 22.69 24.27 4.24
N VAL A 582 23.06 24.52 2.98
CA VAL A 582 24.05 25.53 2.62
C VAL A 582 23.56 26.94 3.00
N ALA A 583 22.30 27.26 2.72
CA ALA A 583 21.71 28.54 3.13
C ALA A 583 21.72 28.71 4.66
N PHE A 584 21.41 27.64 5.41
CA PHE A 584 21.47 27.63 6.86
C PHE A 584 22.89 27.88 7.38
N VAL A 585 23.91 27.21 6.80
CA VAL A 585 25.33 27.46 7.14
C VAL A 585 25.69 28.91 6.91
N GLY A 586 25.26 29.50 5.80
CA GLY A 586 25.48 30.92 5.52
C GLY A 586 24.87 31.82 6.60
N VAL A 587 23.62 31.57 6.99
CA VAL A 587 22.94 32.34 8.05
C VAL A 587 23.62 32.14 9.41
N ALA A 588 23.99 30.91 9.76
CA ALA A 588 24.70 30.59 10.99
C ALA A 588 26.07 31.27 11.04
N ALA A 589 26.82 31.26 9.94
CA ALA A 589 28.11 31.92 9.81
C ALA A 589 27.98 33.44 9.98
N VAL A 590 26.99 34.07 9.35
CA VAL A 590 26.74 35.51 9.52
C VAL A 590 26.47 35.86 10.99
N HIS A 591 25.63 35.09 11.69
CA HIS A 591 25.36 35.32 13.11
C HIS A 591 26.58 35.07 13.99
N TYR A 592 27.39 34.06 13.66
CA TYR A 592 28.64 33.79 14.37
C TYR A 592 29.66 34.93 14.18
N LEU A 593 29.82 35.43 12.96
CA LEU A 593 30.69 36.57 12.67
C LEU A 593 30.20 37.85 13.35
N ARG A 594 28.88 38.03 13.54
CA ARG A 594 28.33 39.12 14.35
C ARG A 594 28.70 38.96 15.82
N LEU A 595 28.55 37.76 16.37
CA LEU A 595 28.91 37.45 17.75
C LEU A 595 30.41 37.70 18.01
N GLU A 596 31.30 37.19 17.15
CA GLU A 596 32.74 37.41 17.26
C GLU A 596 33.12 38.90 17.18
N ARG A 597 32.43 39.68 16.34
CA ARG A 597 32.63 41.14 16.30
C ARG A 597 32.26 41.81 17.62
N LEU A 598 31.13 41.44 18.23
CA LEU A 598 30.71 41.98 19.53
C LEU A 598 31.68 41.60 20.65
N ILE A 599 32.17 40.36 20.66
CA ILE A 599 33.15 39.88 21.62
C ILE A 599 34.46 40.67 21.49
N ARG A 600 34.99 40.84 20.27
CA ARG A 600 36.23 41.58 20.02
C ARG A 600 36.11 43.07 20.34
N ALA A 601 34.92 43.66 20.12
CA ALA A 601 34.64 45.05 20.46
C ALA A 601 34.41 45.28 21.95
N GLY A 602 34.37 44.23 22.79
CA GLY A 602 34.04 44.34 24.21
C GLY A 602 32.59 44.74 24.49
N LEU A 603 31.70 44.64 23.49
CA LEU A 603 30.29 45.04 23.55
C LEU A 603 29.36 43.85 23.87
N TRP A 604 29.92 42.65 24.01
CA TRP A 604 29.14 41.45 24.28
C TRP A 604 28.90 41.26 25.78
N GLU A 605 27.63 41.19 26.17
CA GLU A 605 27.24 40.81 27.52
C GLU A 605 27.56 39.32 27.73
N ALA A 606 28.56 39.04 28.56
CA ALA A 606 29.02 37.68 28.84
C ALA A 606 27.97 36.91 29.66
N LYS A 607 27.06 36.22 28.96
CA LYS A 607 26.06 35.33 29.58
C LYS A 607 26.61 33.94 29.92
N CYS A 608 27.71 33.56 29.29
CA CYS A 608 28.38 32.27 29.49
C CYS A 608 29.84 32.35 29.04
N GLU A 609 30.61 31.29 29.32
CA GLU A 609 32.02 31.24 28.94
C GLU A 609 32.21 31.20 27.41
N VAL A 610 32.98 32.15 26.87
CA VAL A 610 33.28 32.26 25.43
C VAL A 610 33.88 30.96 24.88
N VAL A 611 34.69 30.26 25.67
CA VAL A 611 35.33 29.01 25.26
C VAL A 611 34.28 27.94 24.97
N LEU A 612 33.28 27.77 25.85
CA LEU A 612 32.19 26.81 25.64
C LEU A 612 31.32 27.19 24.43
N VAL A 613 31.07 28.48 24.22
CA VAL A 613 30.33 28.96 23.04
C VAL A 613 31.09 28.61 21.77
N ARG A 614 32.40 28.90 21.70
CA ARG A 614 33.24 28.56 20.55
C ARG A 614 33.31 27.06 20.31
N GLN A 615 33.48 26.26 21.37
CA GLN A 615 33.47 24.79 21.26
C GLN A 615 32.16 24.28 20.68
N LEU A 616 31.01 24.79 21.14
CA LEU A 616 29.70 24.39 20.64
C LEU A 616 29.50 24.82 19.18
N VAL A 617 29.91 26.02 18.79
CA VAL A 617 29.82 26.47 17.39
C VAL A 617 30.68 25.60 16.48
N TRP A 618 31.94 25.33 16.85
CA TRP A 618 32.80 24.44 16.08
C TRP A 618 32.24 23.03 16.00
N ALA A 619 31.70 22.49 17.10
CA ALA A 619 31.04 21.19 17.10
C ALA A 619 29.85 21.18 16.12
N ILE A 620 29.01 22.21 16.13
CA ILE A 620 27.89 22.35 15.18
C ILE A 620 28.38 22.43 13.75
N LEU A 621 29.43 23.21 13.46
CA LEU A 621 30.00 23.31 12.11
C LEU A 621 30.52 21.96 11.61
N VAL A 622 31.23 21.21 12.45
CA VAL A 622 31.69 19.86 12.12
C VAL A 622 30.50 18.92 11.87
N VAL A 623 29.47 18.95 12.74
CA VAL A 623 28.23 18.17 12.52
C VAL A 623 27.59 18.51 11.18
N VAL A 624 27.51 19.80 10.82
CA VAL A 624 26.92 20.19 9.54
C VAL A 624 27.77 19.73 8.36
N VAL A 625 29.10 19.75 8.47
CA VAL A 625 29.99 19.16 7.44
C VAL A 625 29.74 17.66 7.28
N LEU A 626 29.58 16.92 8.38
CA LEU A 626 29.24 15.49 8.35
C LEU A 626 27.88 15.23 7.71
N ILE A 627 26.88 16.09 7.96
CA ILE A 627 25.57 16.05 7.30
C ILE A 627 25.72 16.32 5.78
N VAL A 628 26.53 17.31 5.39
CA VAL A 628 26.77 17.61 3.97
C VAL A 628 27.46 16.44 3.26
N ILE A 629 28.45 15.79 3.88
CA ILE A 629 29.10 14.59 3.34
C ILE A 629 28.05 13.52 3.04
N ARG A 630 27.16 13.25 4.00
CA ARG A 630 26.04 12.31 3.80
C ARG A 630 25.13 12.73 2.65
N ILE A 631 24.70 13.99 2.58
CA ILE A 631 23.80 14.48 1.52
C ILE A 631 24.45 14.35 0.14
N VAL A 632 25.74 14.68 0.03
CA VAL A 632 26.51 14.53 -1.23
C VAL A 632 26.64 13.06 -1.60
N PHE A 633 26.94 12.17 -0.65
CA PHE A 633 26.96 10.73 -0.90
C PHE A 633 25.61 10.24 -1.41
N ARG A 634 24.49 10.66 -0.80
CA ARG A 634 23.14 10.31 -1.26
C ARG A 634 22.82 10.83 -2.65
N PHE A 635 23.33 12.00 -3.00
CA PHE A 635 23.21 12.52 -4.36
C PHE A 635 23.97 11.63 -5.36
N ILE A 636 25.20 11.23 -5.01
CA ILE A 636 26.06 10.37 -5.85
C ILE A 636 25.46 8.97 -6.00
N GLU A 637 25.01 8.35 -4.90
CA GLU A 637 24.40 7.01 -4.85
C GLU A 637 23.32 6.85 -5.92
N PHE A 638 22.42 7.83 -6.03
CA PHE A 638 21.32 7.80 -7.00
C PHE A 638 21.65 8.44 -8.35
N SER A 639 22.79 9.12 -8.50
CA SER A 639 23.19 9.73 -9.77
C SER A 639 23.58 8.70 -10.84
N GLY A 640 24.09 7.52 -10.44
CA GLY A 640 24.56 6.47 -11.33
C GLY A 640 23.49 5.52 -11.90
N GLY A 641 22.22 5.68 -11.50
CA GLY A 641 21.12 4.76 -11.86
C GLY A 641 21.09 3.46 -11.02
N ALA A 642 19.93 2.78 -11.00
CA ALA A 642 19.70 1.52 -10.28
C ALA A 642 20.10 0.30 -11.13
N ASN A 643 21.27 0.36 -11.76
CA ASN A 643 21.76 -0.68 -12.66
C ASN A 643 22.77 -1.57 -11.92
N ALA A 644 22.84 -2.85 -12.27
CA ALA A 644 23.80 -3.81 -11.69
C ALA A 644 25.28 -3.39 -11.82
N SER A 645 25.58 -2.39 -12.64
CA SER A 645 26.91 -1.82 -12.86
C SER A 645 27.26 -0.64 -11.93
N ASN A 646 26.36 -0.20 -11.03
CA ASN A 646 26.65 0.91 -10.11
C ASN A 646 27.44 0.40 -8.88
N PRO A 647 28.75 0.69 -8.78
CA PRO A 647 29.59 0.17 -7.69
C PRO A 647 29.23 0.74 -6.32
N VAL A 648 28.49 1.86 -6.27
CA VAL A 648 28.05 2.50 -5.03
C VAL A 648 26.89 1.73 -4.40
N LEU A 649 25.94 1.24 -5.20
CA LEU A 649 24.82 0.42 -4.72
C LEU A 649 25.26 -1.02 -4.40
N ALA A 650 26.27 -1.53 -5.09
CA ALA A 650 26.73 -2.91 -4.94
C ALA A 650 27.67 -3.14 -3.74
N ASN A 651 28.06 -2.08 -3.01
CA ASN A 651 29.02 -2.19 -1.91
C ASN A 651 28.55 -1.46 -0.64
N GLU A 652 28.25 -2.24 0.39
CA GLU A 652 27.79 -1.74 1.70
C GLU A 652 28.81 -0.80 2.37
N ALA A 653 30.11 -0.98 2.12
CA ALA A 653 31.15 -0.18 2.77
C ALA A 653 30.98 1.32 2.52
N TYR A 654 30.46 1.72 1.36
CA TYR A 654 30.16 3.13 1.08
C TYR A 654 29.00 3.65 1.93
N GLN A 655 27.93 2.87 2.10
CA GLN A 655 26.80 3.22 2.96
C GLN A 655 27.22 3.30 4.43
N LEU A 656 28.10 2.41 4.89
CA LEU A 656 28.59 2.46 6.26
C LEU A 656 29.56 3.63 6.49
N GLY A 657 30.50 3.85 5.56
CA GLY A 657 31.57 4.82 5.72
C GLY A 657 31.20 6.27 5.41
N LEU A 658 30.36 6.51 4.40
CA LEU A 658 29.99 7.86 3.94
C LEU A 658 28.61 8.31 4.42
N ASP A 659 27.90 7.42 5.11
CA ASP A 659 26.60 7.75 5.69
C ASP A 659 26.54 7.39 7.18
N GLY A 660 26.64 6.10 7.53
CA GLY A 660 26.55 5.66 8.93
C GLY A 660 27.60 6.29 9.85
N LEU A 661 28.87 6.30 9.43
CA LEU A 661 29.99 6.83 10.19
C LEU A 661 29.89 8.35 10.44
N PRO A 662 29.60 9.21 9.44
CA PRO A 662 29.33 10.63 9.70
C PRO A 662 28.24 10.88 10.74
N MET A 663 27.13 10.12 10.71
CA MET A 663 26.04 10.29 11.67
C MET A 663 26.44 9.82 13.07
N LEU A 664 27.20 8.72 13.17
CA LEU A 664 27.76 8.26 14.44
C LEU A 664 28.71 9.29 15.05
N LEU A 665 29.64 9.83 14.25
CA LEU A 665 30.58 10.87 14.68
C LEU A 665 29.85 12.14 15.12
N ALA A 666 28.78 12.54 14.41
CA ALA A 666 27.96 13.67 14.79
C ALA A 666 27.30 13.48 16.17
N LEU A 667 26.73 12.30 16.44
CA LEU A 667 26.12 12.00 17.74
C LEU A 667 27.15 11.90 18.87
N ILE A 668 28.33 11.33 18.61
CA ILE A 668 29.43 11.28 19.59
C ILE A 668 29.91 12.70 19.91
N LEU A 669 30.10 13.54 18.89
CA LEU A 669 30.53 14.91 19.08
C LEU A 669 29.51 15.73 19.89
N LEU A 670 28.21 15.54 19.64
CA LEU A 670 27.14 16.16 20.43
C LEU A 670 27.01 15.59 21.85
N ASN A 671 27.43 14.34 22.09
CA ASN A 671 27.56 13.80 23.45
C ASN A 671 28.70 14.50 24.21
N MET A 672 29.85 14.72 23.57
CA MET A 672 30.99 15.40 24.18
C MET A 672 30.70 16.88 24.46
N VAL A 673 30.20 17.57 23.43
CA VAL A 673 29.90 19.02 23.43
C VAL A 673 28.38 19.22 23.47
N HIS A 674 27.77 18.79 24.57
CA HIS A 674 26.32 18.86 24.71
C HIS A 674 25.81 20.32 24.81
N PRO A 675 24.82 20.75 24.00
CA PRO A 675 24.39 22.15 23.92
C PRO A 675 23.88 22.75 25.22
N THR A 676 23.40 21.92 26.15
CA THR A 676 22.90 22.40 27.45
C THR A 676 24.01 22.91 28.36
N LYS A 677 25.29 22.67 28.04
CA LYS A 677 26.40 23.31 28.76
C LYS A 677 26.47 24.82 28.51
N VAL A 678 26.05 25.28 27.32
CA VAL A 678 25.98 26.70 26.94
C VAL A 678 24.60 27.27 27.19
N LEU A 679 23.54 26.52 26.87
CA LEU A 679 22.14 26.92 27.00
C LEU A 679 21.57 26.50 28.37
N LYS A 680 22.26 26.88 29.45
CA LYS A 680 21.85 26.53 30.84
C LYS A 680 20.72 27.41 31.35
N ASP A 681 20.68 28.68 30.96
CA ASP A 681 19.75 29.64 31.52
C ASP A 681 18.32 29.46 31.02
N PRO A 682 17.29 29.73 31.85
CA PRO A 682 15.89 29.76 31.43
C PRO A 682 15.63 30.69 30.23
N ASP A 683 16.37 31.80 30.13
CA ASP A 683 16.28 32.78 29.04
C ASP A 683 16.80 32.25 27.69
N SER A 684 17.49 31.11 27.68
CA SER A 684 17.89 30.44 26.45
C SER A 684 16.73 29.75 25.72
N ASP A 685 15.62 29.52 26.42
CA ASP A 685 14.40 28.96 25.83
C ASP A 685 13.50 30.05 25.27
N PHE A 686 12.85 29.76 24.14
CA PHE A 686 11.91 30.70 23.55
C PHE A 686 10.68 30.92 24.46
N PRO A 687 10.31 32.19 24.77
CA PRO A 687 9.10 32.48 25.52
C PRO A 687 7.86 31.79 24.96
N ARG A 688 7.24 30.94 25.79
CA ARG A 688 6.00 30.21 25.45
C ARG A 688 4.90 31.21 25.10
N THR A 689 4.20 30.99 23.97
CA THR A 689 3.17 31.91 23.46
C THR A 689 2.01 32.11 24.42
N TRP A 690 1.70 31.10 25.25
CA TRP A 690 0.69 31.20 26.30
C TRP A 690 1.14 32.07 27.50
N ALA A 691 2.42 32.14 27.82
CA ALA A 691 2.94 32.99 28.90
C ALA A 691 2.78 34.49 28.59
N LYS A 692 2.79 34.87 27.30
CA LYS A 692 2.40 36.24 26.86
C LYS A 692 0.91 36.53 27.07
N ARG A 693 0.05 35.52 27.00
CA ARG A 693 -1.40 35.67 27.19
C ARG A 693 -1.75 35.99 28.64
N TRP A 694 -1.00 35.44 29.60
CA TRP A 694 -1.17 35.74 31.03
C TRP A 694 -0.62 37.11 31.41
N ARG A 695 0.58 37.48 30.95
CA ARG A 695 1.14 38.84 31.19
C ARG A 695 0.30 39.99 30.59
N ARG A 696 -0.45 39.75 29.51
CA ARG A 696 -1.42 40.73 28.97
C ARG A 696 -2.66 40.85 29.83
N LYS A 697 -3.06 39.78 30.53
CA LYS A 697 -4.21 39.76 31.43
C LYS A 697 -3.91 40.54 32.71
N ASP A 698 -2.71 40.39 33.27
CA ASP A 698 -2.25 41.16 34.44
C ASP A 698 -2.08 42.66 34.15
N LYS A 699 -1.72 43.05 32.93
CA LYS A 699 -1.69 44.49 32.56
C LYS A 699 -3.07 45.11 32.37
N SER A 700 -4.15 44.32 32.34
CA SER A 700 -5.54 44.79 32.17
C SER A 700 -6.41 44.66 33.42
N GLY A 701 -5.87 44.13 34.52
CA GLY A 701 -6.57 44.00 35.79
C GLY A 701 -5.63 44.34 36.94
N ASN A 702 -6.07 45.29 37.77
CA ASN A 702 -5.47 45.79 39.01
C ASN A 702 -4.17 45.14 39.49
N GLY A 703 -3.17 46.00 39.71
CA GLY A 703 -1.91 45.63 40.32
C GLY A 703 -2.09 44.93 41.66
N THR A 704 -1.60 43.70 41.70
CA THR A 704 -1.04 43.07 42.90
C THR A 704 0.22 42.37 42.46
N GLU A 705 1.35 42.86 42.95
CA GLU A 705 2.66 42.26 42.84
C GLU A 705 2.60 40.87 43.50
N PHE A 706 2.63 39.82 42.69
CA PHE A 706 2.74 38.45 43.16
C PHE A 706 4.12 37.92 42.79
N GLN A 707 4.87 37.59 43.84
CA GLN A 707 6.21 37.01 43.77
C GLN A 707 6.13 35.66 43.03
N GLU A 708 6.95 35.51 41.99
CA GLU A 708 6.97 34.38 41.07
C GLU A 708 7.43 33.11 41.82
N LEU A 709 6.48 32.29 42.29
CA LEU A 709 6.78 30.94 42.78
C LEU A 709 6.89 29.99 41.59
N ASP A 710 8.12 29.56 41.36
CA ASP A 710 8.56 28.63 40.34
C ASP A 710 7.80 27.28 40.45
N GLU A 711 6.83 27.05 39.55
CA GLU A 711 6.03 25.82 39.44
C GLU A 711 6.88 24.56 39.22
N SER A 712 8.19 24.68 38.94
CA SER A 712 9.08 23.53 38.77
C SER A 712 9.49 22.84 40.09
N ASN A 713 9.26 23.47 41.25
CA ASN A 713 9.52 22.87 42.59
C ASN A 713 8.28 22.20 43.23
N LEU A 714 7.08 22.41 42.67
CA LEU A 714 5.84 21.84 43.21
C LEU A 714 5.62 20.38 42.82
N GLU A 715 6.20 19.91 41.71
CA GLU A 715 6.09 18.49 41.32
C GLU A 715 7.10 17.57 42.02
N LEU A 716 8.15 18.10 42.67
CA LEU A 716 9.17 17.31 43.39
C LEU A 716 8.96 17.27 44.91
N SER A 717 8.33 18.28 45.51
CA SER A 717 8.00 18.29 46.95
C SER A 717 6.84 17.34 47.30
N GLY A 718 5.94 17.08 46.35
CA GLY A 718 4.83 16.13 46.52
C GLY A 718 5.28 14.66 46.58
N TRP A 719 6.48 14.33 46.11
CA TRP A 719 7.04 12.98 46.21
C TRP A 719 7.74 12.75 47.56
N ASN A 720 8.50 13.73 48.05
CA ASN A 720 9.20 13.62 49.33
C ASN A 720 8.22 13.57 50.53
N GLN A 721 7.06 14.24 50.46
CA GLN A 721 6.04 14.17 51.52
C GLN A 721 5.23 12.86 51.52
N ALA A 722 5.26 12.10 50.44
CA ALA A 722 4.58 10.79 50.36
C ALA A 722 5.43 9.68 50.99
N GLU A 723 6.76 9.83 51.02
CA GLU A 723 7.70 8.82 51.54
C GLU A 723 7.88 8.93 53.07
N GLU A 724 7.76 10.14 53.66
CA GLU A 724 7.78 10.35 55.12
C GLU A 724 6.50 9.87 55.84
N ARG A 725 5.38 9.64 55.12
CA ARG A 725 4.13 9.13 55.70
C ARG A 725 3.97 7.60 55.64
N SER A 726 4.91 6.89 55.01
CA SER A 726 4.95 5.41 54.99
C SER A 726 5.92 4.80 56.01
N GLY A 727 6.56 5.61 56.86
CA GLY A 727 7.51 5.17 57.89
C GLY A 727 7.00 5.22 59.33
N SER A 728 5.74 5.57 59.58
CA SER A 728 5.14 5.55 60.92
C SER A 728 3.73 4.95 60.93
N ALA A 729 3.66 3.64 60.75
CA ALA A 729 2.59 2.77 61.27
C ALA A 729 3.10 1.34 61.40
#